data_AF-A0A1Q9P8A3-F1
#
_entry.id   AF-A0A1Q9P8A3-F1
#
_cell.length_a   1.000
_cell.length_b   1.000
_cell.length_c   1.000
_cell.angle_alpha   90.00
_cell.angle_beta   90.00
_cell.angle_gamma   90.00
#
_symmetry.space_group_name_H-M   'P 1'
#
loop_
_entity.id
_entity.type
_entity.pdbx_description
1 polymer ?
#
loop_
_entity_poly.entity_id
_entity_poly.type
_entity_poly.pdbx_seq_one_letter_code
_entity_poly.pdbx_strand_id
1 'polypeptide(L)'
;MSTNDLIVNVWDNSKNLERGFLRLEEDHVLITLESGKIVSSQNSTNVLYSLAEDSDDSQLRIMLGPIQVVTRSYTGDTGQTFEDIFPPSTGGFYGRLRAGTKDTLYIIQKIEHDPRLWLIIGDSQSGRIYETHVIQPYEAEALSLLDDQERQVLWYANIWSDKEDSLREEILGVLDEPSPSWQEVSKLVGEITIPNLKLGETARDTISRLVPESFSEPIREQIMAFLAYIMMEKMSMEDVIDSSSPINAIPMFGTLMRGHFRCVVDSQDWPPYLKLMVLASRKQLEQPKVTLAELTSESMKLFVQKVIEICPNWFGVAIKSAQELNDSNKFRARLPVTKAQAMKSRKLWKKRLSAISYGLRVRSHVNPYTIGLNELVYLGAAYRWPHRHMRFITRLGIISENPPHLQVMTMPPSGVERVMRALPQCIKVSLSVRVVNLGLYDEASGIWKVPIERILASLHRKISMKRFSRRFAGKAKTDTYQIKPDEAKVLGFISTGVYLEVFEKTGYFRYWDMSRKQVFSIISRLQKKGVLEVIHEVDDARLVSLASIVQGKRDSVISLVDSFLTYTPTSTVMLNEECNNGIILSRLPEDNVHKLVSELNQHGIQQDVVIRCMRPRAFRSFTYDLYHRLLKSDGTWDDDVGAFLSQARSKRKELSESNA
;
A
#
# COMPACT_ATOMS: atom_id res chain seq x y z
N MET A 1 39.88 8.20 -19.03
CA MET A 1 39.30 9.26 -18.18
C MET A 1 37.94 9.58 -18.76
N SER A 2 36.85 9.11 -18.14
CA SER A 2 35.49 9.37 -18.60
C SER A 2 35.08 10.79 -18.18
N THR A 3 34.34 11.46 -19.06
CA THR A 3 34.02 12.90 -19.04
C THR A 3 32.98 13.35 -18.00
N ASN A 4 32.84 12.68 -16.84
CA ASN A 4 31.74 12.96 -15.88
C ASN A 4 32.18 13.09 -14.40
N ASP A 5 33.46 13.33 -14.13
CA ASP A 5 33.91 13.58 -12.75
C ASP A 5 33.59 15.01 -12.33
N LEU A 6 32.95 15.19 -11.17
CA LEU A 6 32.73 16.54 -10.61
C LEU A 6 34.01 17.03 -9.95
N ILE A 7 34.51 18.19 -10.41
CA ILE A 7 35.71 18.81 -9.86
C ILE A 7 35.36 19.51 -8.55
N VAL A 8 36.12 19.21 -7.50
CA VAL A 8 35.89 19.73 -6.14
C VAL A 8 37.15 20.31 -5.53
N ASN A 9 36.99 21.31 -4.68
CA ASN A 9 38.04 21.78 -3.78
C ASN A 9 37.89 21.04 -2.42
N VAL A 10 38.98 20.60 -1.80
CA VAL A 10 38.95 19.77 -0.58
C VAL A 10 39.66 20.45 0.59
N TRP A 11 39.07 20.35 1.78
CA TRP A 11 39.64 20.83 3.04
C TRP A 11 39.66 19.74 4.10
N ASP A 12 40.73 19.72 4.90
CA ASP A 12 40.86 18.88 6.10
C ASP A 12 41.22 19.79 7.29
N ASN A 13 40.41 19.77 8.34
CA ASN A 13 40.60 20.56 9.56
C ASN A 13 40.94 22.03 9.28
N SER A 14 40.18 22.65 8.37
CA SER A 14 40.33 24.04 7.93
C SER A 14 41.60 24.38 7.12
N LYS A 15 42.44 23.40 6.77
CA LYS A 15 43.53 23.56 5.79
C LYS A 15 43.03 23.20 4.40
N ASN A 16 43.25 24.08 3.43
CA ASN A 16 43.02 23.77 2.02
C ASN A 16 44.01 22.68 1.60
N LEU A 17 43.52 21.51 1.19
CA LEU A 17 44.34 20.39 0.79
C LEU A 17 44.75 20.56 -0.68
N GLU A 18 43.79 20.38 -1.58
CA GLU A 18 44.02 20.27 -3.03
C GLU A 18 42.67 20.23 -3.76
N ARG A 19 42.70 20.38 -5.09
CA ARG A 19 41.60 20.00 -5.97
C ARG A 19 41.53 18.48 -6.14
N GLY A 20 40.34 17.98 -6.43
CA GLY A 20 40.11 16.57 -6.70
C GLY A 20 38.86 16.31 -7.52
N PHE A 21 38.61 15.02 -7.76
CA PHE A 21 37.52 14.49 -8.56
C PHE A 21 36.61 13.65 -7.68
N LEU A 22 35.35 14.09 -7.55
CA LEU A 22 34.32 13.43 -6.79
C LEU A 22 33.71 12.27 -7.60
N ARG A 23 33.66 11.08 -7.01
CA ARG A 23 33.06 9.87 -7.59
C ARG A 23 32.24 9.11 -6.56
N LEU A 24 31.31 8.31 -7.07
CA LEU A 24 30.58 7.33 -6.28
C LEU A 24 31.20 5.94 -6.49
N GLU A 25 31.32 5.17 -5.42
CA GLU A 25 31.67 3.75 -5.49
C GLU A 25 30.85 3.02 -4.43
N GLU A 26 30.06 2.04 -4.86
CA GLU A 26 29.13 1.26 -4.03
C GLU A 26 28.14 2.12 -3.22
N ASP A 27 28.44 2.44 -1.96
CA ASP A 27 27.65 3.24 -1.03
C ASP A 27 28.45 4.40 -0.42
N HIS A 28 29.57 4.77 -1.03
CA HIS A 28 30.50 5.77 -0.52
C HIS A 28 30.82 6.88 -1.52
N VAL A 29 31.19 8.02 -0.96
CA VAL A 29 31.67 9.17 -1.71
C VAL A 29 33.19 9.19 -1.62
N LEU A 30 33.84 9.21 -2.78
CA LEU A 30 35.28 9.23 -2.91
C LEU A 30 35.72 10.50 -3.59
N ILE A 31 36.82 11.08 -3.12
CA ILE A 31 37.51 12.16 -3.80
C ILE A 31 38.92 11.70 -4.13
N THR A 32 39.24 11.66 -5.43
CA THR A 32 40.61 11.45 -5.90
C THR A 32 41.26 12.81 -6.07
N LEU A 33 42.23 13.15 -5.21
CA LEU A 33 42.97 14.41 -5.29
C LEU A 33 43.87 14.44 -6.53
N GLU A 34 44.25 15.62 -7.00
CA GLU A 34 45.19 15.78 -8.13
C GLU A 34 46.56 15.11 -7.86
N SER A 35 46.98 15.03 -6.59
CA SER A 35 48.14 14.25 -6.12
C SER A 35 47.99 12.72 -6.27
N GLY A 36 46.82 12.21 -6.65
CA GLY A 36 46.50 10.78 -6.74
C GLY A 36 46.09 10.13 -5.41
N LYS A 37 46.09 10.89 -4.30
CA LYS A 37 45.59 10.40 -3.01
C LYS A 37 44.07 10.29 -3.03
N ILE A 38 43.54 9.18 -2.52
CA ILE A 38 42.09 8.95 -2.40
C ILE A 38 41.65 9.29 -0.97
N VAL A 39 40.63 10.14 -0.86
CA VAL A 39 39.94 10.47 0.39
C VAL A 39 38.55 9.85 0.34
N SER A 40 38.24 9.01 1.32
CA SER A 40 36.96 8.30 1.40
C SER A 40 36.11 8.79 2.56
N SER A 41 34.80 8.85 2.32
CA SER A 41 33.81 9.14 3.36
C SER A 41 33.80 8.13 4.51
N GLN A 42 34.30 6.90 4.31
CA GLN A 42 34.39 5.89 5.38
C GLN A 42 35.50 6.19 6.39
N ASN A 43 36.63 6.71 5.91
CA ASN A 43 37.87 6.80 6.70
C ASN A 43 38.19 8.23 7.15
N SER A 44 37.38 9.20 6.73
CA SER A 44 37.67 10.62 6.93
C SER A 44 36.53 11.30 7.68
N THR A 45 36.74 11.53 8.96
CA THR A 45 35.87 12.38 9.78
C THR A 45 36.39 13.81 9.67
N ASN A 46 35.53 14.78 9.30
CA ASN A 46 35.84 16.21 9.15
C ASN A 46 36.51 16.67 7.84
N VAL A 47 36.42 15.89 6.77
CA VAL A 47 36.76 16.39 5.42
C VAL A 47 35.57 17.16 4.85
N LEU A 48 35.85 18.37 4.36
CA LEU A 48 34.88 19.21 3.65
C LEU A 48 35.28 19.31 2.18
N TYR A 49 34.30 19.50 1.31
CA TYR A 49 34.53 19.83 -0.10
C TYR A 49 33.51 20.82 -0.64
N SER A 50 33.78 21.43 -1.79
CA SER A 50 32.84 22.30 -2.52
C SER A 50 33.05 22.11 -4.01
N LEU A 51 32.01 22.40 -4.81
CA LEU A 51 32.13 22.36 -6.27
C LEU A 51 33.09 23.46 -6.74
N ALA A 52 33.92 23.15 -7.74
CA ALA A 52 34.91 24.07 -8.26
C ALA A 52 34.38 25.04 -9.34
N GLU A 53 33.15 24.84 -9.84
CA GLU A 53 32.52 25.68 -10.87
C GLU A 53 31.93 26.97 -10.27
N ASP A 54 31.92 28.09 -11.01
CA ASP A 54 31.36 29.39 -10.56
C ASP A 54 29.81 29.38 -10.53
N SER A 55 29.22 28.60 -9.61
CA SER A 55 27.81 28.66 -9.26
C SER A 55 27.63 29.18 -7.82
N ASP A 56 26.45 29.64 -7.45
CA ASP A 56 26.15 30.05 -6.06
C ASP A 56 26.43 28.91 -5.05
N ASP A 57 26.37 27.65 -5.50
CA ASP A 57 26.64 26.45 -4.69
C ASP A 57 28.14 26.19 -4.46
N SER A 58 29.03 26.84 -5.21
CA SER A 58 30.49 26.69 -5.09
C SER A 58 31.08 27.18 -3.77
N GLN A 59 30.33 28.04 -3.07
CA GLN A 59 30.68 28.57 -1.75
C GLN A 59 30.27 27.63 -0.61
N LEU A 60 29.46 26.61 -0.88
CA LEU A 60 28.96 25.69 0.12
C LEU A 60 30.04 24.66 0.48
N ARG A 61 30.37 24.59 1.77
CA ARG A 61 31.27 23.57 2.31
C ARG A 61 30.48 22.36 2.74
N ILE A 62 30.62 21.27 2.02
CA ILE A 62 29.86 20.03 2.18
C ILE A 62 30.72 19.03 2.94
N MET A 63 30.17 18.44 3.99
CA MET A 63 30.86 17.38 4.74
C MET A 63 30.88 16.09 3.93
N LEU A 64 32.08 15.54 3.68
CA LEU A 64 32.26 14.33 2.87
C LEU A 64 31.51 13.12 3.44
N GLY A 65 31.48 12.99 4.77
CA GLY A 65 30.74 11.94 5.45
C GLY A 65 29.22 12.05 5.23
N PRO A 66 28.57 11.05 4.59
CA PRO A 66 27.14 11.08 4.39
C PRO A 66 26.39 10.93 5.71
N ILE A 67 25.26 11.63 5.83
CA ILE A 67 24.30 11.40 6.91
C ILE A 67 23.30 10.30 6.56
N GLN A 68 23.09 10.07 5.26
CA GLN A 68 22.17 9.07 4.76
C GLN A 68 22.58 8.64 3.36
N VAL A 69 22.51 7.34 3.10
CA VAL A 69 22.66 6.73 1.78
C VAL A 69 21.46 5.82 1.57
N VAL A 70 20.72 6.01 0.48
CA VAL A 70 19.58 5.16 0.13
C VAL A 70 19.57 4.83 -1.34
N THR A 71 19.24 3.58 -1.65
CA THR A 71 18.98 3.15 -3.02
C THR A 71 17.49 3.28 -3.32
N ARG A 72 17.18 4.00 -4.41
CA ARG A 72 15.82 4.22 -4.90
C ARG A 72 15.83 4.18 -6.41
N SER A 73 14.67 3.86 -6.98
CA SER A 73 14.51 3.94 -8.43
C SER A 73 14.67 5.39 -8.90
N TYR A 74 15.21 5.57 -10.11
CA TYR A 74 15.40 6.86 -10.74
C TYR A 74 15.31 6.71 -12.27
N THR A 75 14.87 7.77 -12.95
CA THR A 75 14.84 7.87 -14.41
C THR A 75 15.42 9.23 -14.78
N GLY A 76 16.58 9.25 -15.46
CA GLY A 76 17.16 10.48 -16.00
C GLY A 76 16.41 10.98 -17.24
N ASP A 77 16.46 12.29 -17.49
CA ASP A 77 16.04 12.92 -18.76
C ASP A 77 14.55 12.83 -19.17
N THR A 78 13.60 12.96 -18.23
CA THR A 78 12.16 13.03 -18.58
C THR A 78 11.58 14.45 -18.65
N GLY A 79 12.40 15.50 -18.57
CA GLY A 79 11.91 16.88 -18.43
C GLY A 79 11.26 17.13 -17.06
N GLN A 80 10.41 18.17 -16.95
CA GLN A 80 9.74 18.50 -15.70
C GLN A 80 8.60 17.51 -15.43
N THR A 81 8.83 16.58 -14.52
CA THR A 81 7.83 15.63 -14.05
C THR A 81 6.81 16.35 -13.18
N PHE A 82 5.51 16.19 -13.43
CA PHE A 82 4.48 16.73 -12.54
C PHE A 82 4.48 15.99 -11.20
N GLU A 83 4.65 16.71 -10.12
CA GLU A 83 4.70 16.16 -8.77
C GLU A 83 3.42 16.48 -7.98
N ASP A 84 2.72 15.45 -7.49
CA ASP A 84 1.62 15.64 -6.54
C ASP A 84 2.14 15.73 -5.08
N ILE A 85 3.12 16.60 -4.88
CA ILE A 85 3.67 16.99 -3.58
C ILE A 85 3.82 18.51 -3.55
N PHE A 86 3.73 19.09 -2.35
CA PHE A 86 3.92 20.52 -2.15
C PHE A 86 4.72 20.76 -0.86
N PRO A 87 5.72 21.66 -0.85
CA PRO A 87 6.31 22.31 -2.03
C PRO A 87 6.86 21.28 -3.05
N PRO A 88 6.98 21.61 -4.34
CA PRO A 88 7.65 20.74 -5.30
C PRO A 88 9.08 20.46 -4.87
N SER A 89 9.62 19.29 -5.24
CA SER A 89 11.00 18.95 -4.94
C SER A 89 11.99 19.79 -5.73
N THR A 90 13.15 20.01 -5.14
CA THR A 90 14.26 20.72 -5.76
C THR A 90 14.64 20.02 -7.07
N GLY A 91 14.59 20.74 -8.19
CA GLY A 91 14.87 20.15 -9.51
C GLY A 91 13.88 19.07 -9.97
N GLY A 92 12.77 18.82 -9.26
CA GLY A 92 11.78 17.79 -9.61
C GLY A 92 12.28 16.34 -9.45
N PHE A 93 13.29 16.12 -8.59
CA PHE A 93 13.91 14.80 -8.42
C PHE A 93 12.92 13.76 -7.86
N TYR A 94 11.97 14.18 -7.03
CA TYR A 94 11.03 13.27 -6.38
C TYR A 94 10.06 12.64 -7.40
N GLY A 95 9.66 13.38 -8.42
CA GLY A 95 8.89 12.87 -9.55
C GLY A 95 9.67 11.82 -10.34
N ARG A 96 10.97 12.07 -10.60
CA ARG A 96 11.86 11.10 -11.26
C ARG A 96 12.10 9.85 -10.41
N LEU A 97 12.15 10.00 -9.09
CA LEU A 97 12.20 8.86 -8.16
C LEU A 97 10.97 7.97 -8.30
N ARG A 98 9.77 8.57 -8.31
CA ARG A 98 8.50 7.81 -8.37
C ARG A 98 8.22 7.21 -9.75
N ALA A 99 8.77 7.79 -10.82
CA ALA A 99 8.73 7.23 -12.18
C ALA A 99 9.97 6.38 -12.51
N GLY A 100 10.83 6.13 -11.52
CA GLY A 100 12.11 5.46 -11.67
C GLY A 100 11.97 4.03 -12.19
N THR A 101 12.93 3.59 -13.02
CA THR A 101 13.01 2.20 -13.50
C THR A 101 14.34 1.53 -13.21
N LYS A 102 15.35 2.31 -12.80
CA LYS A 102 16.69 1.81 -12.47
C LYS A 102 17.03 2.17 -11.04
N ASP A 103 17.62 1.24 -10.32
CA ASP A 103 18.13 1.51 -8.97
C ASP A 103 19.31 2.49 -9.05
N THR A 104 19.30 3.47 -8.17
CA THR A 104 20.25 4.60 -8.16
C THR A 104 20.48 5.03 -6.72
N LEU A 105 21.68 5.49 -6.41
CA LEU A 105 22.03 5.99 -5.09
C LEU A 105 21.57 7.43 -4.91
N TYR A 106 21.04 7.70 -3.73
CA TYR A 106 20.78 9.03 -3.21
C TYR A 106 21.61 9.18 -1.94
N ILE A 107 22.59 10.08 -1.98
CA ILE A 107 23.50 10.35 -0.88
C ILE A 107 23.22 11.75 -0.35
N ILE A 108 22.98 11.83 0.96
CA ILE A 108 22.66 13.07 1.65
C ILE A 108 23.82 13.43 2.58
N GLN A 109 24.32 14.65 2.48
CA GLN A 109 25.44 15.19 3.25
C GLN A 109 25.04 16.50 3.93
N LYS A 110 25.74 16.84 5.02
CA LYS A 110 25.54 18.13 5.70
C LYS A 110 26.31 19.23 4.98
N ILE A 111 25.74 20.42 4.99
CA ILE A 111 26.44 21.64 4.62
C ILE A 111 26.88 22.33 5.93
N GLU A 112 28.13 22.78 5.97
CA GLU A 112 28.70 23.47 7.12
C GLU A 112 27.90 24.75 7.42
N HIS A 113 27.40 24.87 8.66
CA HIS A 113 26.62 26.01 9.15
C HIS A 113 25.29 26.33 8.41
N ASP A 114 24.79 25.42 7.56
CA ASP A 114 23.50 25.58 6.86
C ASP A 114 22.51 24.48 7.30
N PRO A 115 21.23 24.81 7.59
CA PRO A 115 20.21 23.81 7.88
C PRO A 115 19.76 22.99 6.65
N ARG A 116 20.05 23.44 5.43
CA ARG A 116 19.82 22.69 4.18
C ARG A 116 20.86 21.58 4.04
N LEU A 117 20.57 20.64 3.15
CA LEU A 117 21.36 19.43 2.95
C LEU A 117 21.84 19.36 1.50
N TRP A 118 22.96 18.67 1.30
CA TRP A 118 23.48 18.38 -0.03
C TRP A 118 23.02 16.99 -0.47
N LEU A 119 22.41 16.89 -1.65
CA LEU A 119 21.98 15.64 -2.27
C LEU A 119 22.87 15.34 -3.47
N ILE A 120 23.36 14.11 -3.56
CA ILE A 120 23.98 13.54 -4.75
C ILE A 120 23.10 12.38 -5.23
N ILE A 121 22.74 12.39 -6.51
CA ILE A 121 22.04 11.28 -7.18
C ILE A 121 22.99 10.70 -8.21
N GLY A 122 23.24 9.39 -8.15
CA GLY A 122 24.18 8.76 -9.08
C GLY A 122 24.13 7.24 -9.09
N ASP A 123 24.74 6.65 -10.10
CA ASP A 123 24.79 5.20 -10.28
C ASP A 123 25.97 4.59 -9.52
N SER A 124 25.68 3.58 -8.69
CA SER A 124 26.67 2.86 -7.91
C SER A 124 27.62 2.04 -8.77
N GLN A 125 27.17 1.56 -9.94
CA GLN A 125 27.96 0.66 -10.78
C GLN A 125 28.93 1.41 -11.69
N SER A 126 28.46 2.46 -12.37
CA SER A 126 29.32 3.29 -13.22
C SER A 126 30.07 4.38 -12.45
N GLY A 127 29.72 4.61 -11.18
CA GLY A 127 30.22 5.71 -10.35
C GLY A 127 29.82 7.10 -10.83
N ARG A 128 28.94 7.17 -11.84
CA ARG A 128 28.51 8.40 -12.49
C ARG A 128 27.54 9.15 -11.60
N ILE A 129 27.83 10.42 -11.36
CA ILE A 129 26.89 11.36 -10.74
C ILE A 129 25.95 11.90 -11.82
N TYR A 130 24.65 11.81 -11.59
CA TYR A 130 23.60 12.32 -12.46
C TYR A 130 23.23 13.75 -12.10
N GLU A 131 22.99 14.01 -10.81
CA GLU A 131 22.52 15.30 -10.32
C GLU A 131 23.08 15.58 -8.93
N THR A 132 23.25 16.88 -8.62
CA THR A 132 23.53 17.34 -7.26
C THR A 132 22.67 18.55 -6.93
N HIS A 133 22.09 18.59 -5.72
CA HIS A 133 21.16 19.64 -5.32
C HIS A 133 21.34 20.06 -3.86
N VAL A 134 21.09 21.33 -3.55
CA VAL A 134 20.82 21.79 -2.19
C VAL A 134 19.34 21.57 -1.89
N ILE A 135 19.04 20.63 -1.00
CA ILE A 135 17.67 20.24 -0.65
C ILE A 135 17.28 20.66 0.77
N GLN A 136 15.98 20.75 1.01
CA GLN A 136 15.42 21.02 2.33
C GLN A 136 15.37 19.74 3.20
N PRO A 137 15.38 19.86 4.55
CA PRO A 137 15.31 18.71 5.44
C PRO A 137 14.08 17.79 5.22
N TYR A 138 12.94 18.34 4.80
CA TYR A 138 11.74 17.55 4.53
C TYR A 138 11.86 16.68 3.27
N GLU A 139 12.68 17.10 2.31
CA GLU A 139 12.94 16.34 1.08
C GLU A 139 13.82 15.13 1.38
N ALA A 140 14.85 15.34 2.21
CA ALA A 140 15.75 14.29 2.67
C ALA A 140 15.03 13.19 3.45
N GLU A 141 14.13 13.57 4.36
CA GLU A 141 13.38 12.59 5.15
C GLU A 141 12.45 11.72 4.30
N ALA A 142 11.85 12.28 3.25
CA ALA A 142 11.00 11.50 2.36
C ALA A 142 11.77 10.43 1.57
N LEU A 143 13.05 10.66 1.26
CA LEU A 143 13.91 9.67 0.59
C LEU A 143 14.12 8.42 1.46
N SER A 144 14.12 8.56 2.80
CA SER A 144 14.32 7.42 3.71
C SER A 144 13.08 6.54 3.85
N LEU A 145 11.90 7.07 3.51
CA LEU A 145 10.64 6.39 3.73
C LEU A 145 10.28 5.51 2.54
N LEU A 146 9.77 4.32 2.87
CA LEU A 146 9.16 3.40 1.93
C LEU A 146 7.68 3.32 2.26
N ASP A 147 6.83 3.49 1.24
CA ASP A 147 5.42 3.20 1.43
C ASP A 147 5.16 1.68 1.56
N ASP A 148 4.01 1.31 2.11
CA ASP A 148 3.67 -0.08 2.41
C ASP A 148 3.68 -0.95 1.13
N GLN A 149 3.41 -0.37 -0.05
CA GLN A 149 3.44 -1.08 -1.33
C GLN A 149 4.88 -1.36 -1.75
N GLU A 150 5.77 -0.36 -1.71
CA GLU A 150 7.20 -0.55 -1.99
C GLU A 150 7.83 -1.57 -1.03
N ARG A 151 7.48 -1.51 0.27
CA ARG A 151 7.92 -2.51 1.26
C ARG A 151 7.44 -3.91 0.92
N GLN A 152 6.19 -4.05 0.49
CA GLN A 152 5.63 -5.34 0.12
C GLN A 152 6.34 -5.92 -1.11
N VAL A 153 6.66 -5.10 -2.12
CA VAL A 153 7.43 -5.52 -3.29
C VAL A 153 8.83 -6.00 -2.89
N LEU A 154 9.58 -5.20 -2.13
CA LEU A 154 10.91 -5.59 -1.64
C LEU A 154 10.87 -6.87 -0.80
N TRP A 155 9.82 -7.02 0.01
CA TRP A 155 9.66 -8.20 0.84
C TRP A 155 9.38 -9.47 0.03
N TYR A 156 8.52 -9.39 -1.00
CA TYR A 156 8.31 -10.50 -1.91
C TYR A 156 9.56 -10.81 -2.72
N ALA A 157 10.26 -9.81 -3.26
CA ALA A 157 11.54 -10.04 -3.95
C ALA A 157 12.55 -10.79 -3.06
N ASN A 158 12.64 -10.44 -1.77
CA ASN A 158 13.54 -11.12 -0.83
C ASN A 158 13.11 -12.56 -0.46
N ILE A 159 11.81 -12.88 -0.44
CA ILE A 159 11.35 -14.24 -0.13
C ILE A 159 11.41 -15.15 -1.38
N TRP A 160 11.24 -14.59 -2.58
CA TRP A 160 10.93 -15.34 -3.80
C TRP A 160 12.02 -15.28 -4.89
N SER A 161 13.04 -14.43 -4.75
CA SER A 161 14.10 -14.20 -5.75
C SER A 161 14.72 -15.47 -6.33
N ASP A 162 15.03 -16.48 -5.49
CA ASP A 162 15.67 -17.72 -5.98
C ASP A 162 14.69 -18.75 -6.57
N LYS A 163 13.37 -18.56 -6.41
CA LYS A 163 12.35 -19.55 -6.79
C LYS A 163 11.45 -19.08 -7.93
N GLU A 164 11.27 -17.77 -8.10
CA GLU A 164 10.27 -17.22 -9.00
C GLU A 164 10.58 -17.54 -10.46
N ASP A 165 11.84 -17.38 -10.89
CA ASP A 165 12.26 -17.69 -12.26
C ASP A 165 12.15 -19.19 -12.55
N SER A 166 12.61 -20.06 -11.65
CA SER A 166 12.48 -21.51 -11.83
C SER A 166 11.02 -21.98 -11.89
N LEU A 167 10.14 -21.38 -11.07
CA LEU A 167 8.71 -21.73 -11.05
C LEU A 167 7.99 -21.18 -12.29
N ARG A 168 8.41 -20.01 -12.77
CA ARG A 168 7.91 -19.44 -14.01
C ARG A 168 8.27 -20.34 -15.18
N GLU A 169 9.53 -20.75 -15.29
CA GLU A 169 10.00 -21.69 -16.32
C GLU A 169 9.27 -23.03 -16.24
N GLU A 170 9.03 -23.56 -15.04
CA GLU A 170 8.25 -24.80 -14.85
C GLU A 170 6.83 -24.68 -15.40
N ILE A 171 6.10 -23.61 -15.07
CA ILE A 171 4.73 -23.41 -15.58
C ILE A 171 4.74 -23.18 -17.09
N LEU A 172 5.66 -22.37 -17.60
CA LEU A 172 5.72 -22.06 -19.03
C LEU A 172 6.21 -23.25 -19.86
N GLY A 173 6.96 -24.18 -19.27
CA GLY A 173 7.45 -25.39 -19.93
C GLY A 173 6.33 -26.29 -20.46
N VAL A 174 5.10 -26.18 -19.94
CA VAL A 174 3.91 -26.85 -20.50
C VAL A 174 3.68 -26.50 -21.98
N LEU A 175 4.13 -25.31 -22.40
CA LEU A 175 3.97 -24.85 -23.78
C LEU A 175 4.89 -25.59 -24.74
N ASP A 176 6.00 -26.13 -24.24
CA ASP A 176 7.00 -26.84 -25.03
C ASP A 176 6.75 -28.36 -25.03
N GLU A 177 5.72 -28.83 -24.31
CA GLU A 177 5.22 -30.20 -24.40
C GLU A 177 4.53 -30.48 -25.76
N PRO A 178 4.32 -31.76 -26.13
CA PRO A 178 3.62 -32.13 -27.36
C PRO A 178 2.24 -31.46 -27.48
N SER A 179 1.87 -31.07 -28.70
CA SER A 179 0.59 -30.41 -28.97
C SER A 179 -0.61 -31.20 -28.39
N PRO A 180 -1.62 -30.52 -27.83
CA PRO A 180 -2.86 -31.17 -27.43
C PRO A 180 -3.54 -31.83 -28.63
N SER A 181 -4.25 -32.92 -28.36
CA SER A 181 -5.05 -33.66 -29.32
C SER A 181 -6.23 -32.82 -29.84
N TRP A 182 -6.74 -33.16 -31.02
CA TRP A 182 -7.95 -32.54 -31.55
C TRP A 182 -9.16 -32.66 -30.62
N GLN A 183 -9.24 -33.74 -29.84
CA GLN A 183 -10.30 -33.92 -28.85
C GLN A 183 -10.19 -32.88 -27.74
N GLU A 184 -9.00 -32.65 -27.19
CA GLU A 184 -8.74 -31.64 -26.16
C GLU A 184 -8.97 -30.21 -26.70
N VAL A 185 -8.55 -29.95 -27.93
CA VAL A 185 -8.82 -28.68 -28.62
C VAL A 185 -10.31 -28.43 -28.81
N SER A 186 -11.06 -29.43 -29.25
CA SER A 186 -12.50 -29.30 -29.49
C SER A 186 -13.29 -28.97 -28.22
N LYS A 187 -12.89 -29.50 -27.06
CA LYS A 187 -13.49 -29.19 -25.75
C LYS A 187 -13.41 -27.70 -25.41
N LEU A 188 -12.29 -27.04 -25.77
CA LEU A 188 -12.05 -25.63 -25.47
C LEU A 188 -12.65 -24.69 -26.53
N VAL A 189 -12.56 -25.07 -27.81
CA VAL A 189 -13.07 -24.29 -28.96
C VAL A 189 -14.59 -24.21 -28.95
N GLY A 190 -15.27 -25.30 -28.56
CA GLY A 190 -16.73 -25.35 -28.53
C GLY A 190 -17.32 -24.96 -29.89
N GLU A 191 -18.15 -23.91 -29.90
CA GLU A 191 -18.89 -23.45 -31.09
C GLU A 191 -18.14 -22.41 -31.95
N ILE A 192 -16.88 -22.09 -31.63
CA ILE A 192 -16.14 -21.02 -32.31
C ILE A 192 -15.40 -21.57 -33.52
N THR A 193 -15.67 -21.01 -34.70
CA THR A 193 -14.86 -21.33 -35.89
C THR A 193 -13.59 -20.48 -35.91
N ILE A 194 -12.44 -21.14 -35.82
CA ILE A 194 -11.12 -20.51 -35.99
C ILE A 194 -10.58 -20.92 -37.37
N PRO A 195 -10.49 -19.98 -38.33
CA PRO A 195 -10.02 -20.29 -39.68
C PRO A 195 -8.60 -20.86 -39.64
N ASN A 196 -8.35 -21.93 -40.41
CA ASN A 196 -7.01 -22.52 -40.59
C ASN A 196 -6.31 -22.97 -39.28
N LEU A 197 -7.08 -23.32 -38.25
CA LEU A 197 -6.52 -23.96 -37.06
C LEU A 197 -5.88 -25.29 -37.45
N LYS A 198 -4.60 -25.46 -37.12
CA LYS A 198 -3.83 -26.70 -37.32
C LYS A 198 -3.10 -27.01 -36.03
N LEU A 199 -2.93 -28.29 -35.71
CA LEU A 199 -2.03 -28.71 -34.66
C LEU A 199 -0.58 -28.49 -35.12
N GLY A 200 0.22 -27.84 -34.31
CA GLY A 200 1.67 -27.76 -34.47
C GLY A 200 2.38 -28.92 -33.76
N GLU A 201 3.70 -28.81 -33.62
CA GLU A 201 4.51 -29.82 -32.93
C GLU A 201 4.37 -29.68 -31.41
N THR A 202 4.34 -28.43 -30.93
CA THR A 202 4.24 -28.10 -29.51
C THR A 202 2.87 -27.52 -29.14
N ALA A 203 2.54 -27.52 -27.84
CA ALA A 203 1.37 -26.83 -27.33
C ALA A 203 1.41 -25.32 -27.66
N ARG A 204 2.59 -24.70 -27.65
CA ARG A 204 2.83 -23.31 -28.05
C ARG A 204 2.37 -23.03 -29.48
N ASP A 205 2.77 -23.87 -30.43
CA ASP A 205 2.45 -23.70 -31.86
C ASP A 205 0.94 -23.78 -32.13
N THR A 206 0.25 -24.64 -31.39
CA THR A 206 -1.20 -24.85 -31.51
C THR A 206 -1.98 -23.72 -30.80
N ILE A 207 -1.62 -23.39 -29.57
CA ILE A 207 -2.40 -22.47 -28.71
C ILE A 207 -2.14 -20.99 -29.06
N SER A 208 -0.97 -20.65 -29.60
CA SER A 208 -0.67 -19.27 -30.06
C SER A 208 -1.67 -18.74 -31.08
N ARG A 209 -2.30 -19.63 -31.87
CA ARG A 209 -3.36 -19.31 -32.84
C ARG A 209 -4.72 -19.08 -32.19
N LEU A 210 -4.91 -19.47 -30.93
CA LEU A 210 -6.15 -19.33 -30.17
C LEU A 210 -6.18 -18.02 -29.36
N VAL A 211 -5.00 -17.46 -29.04
CA VAL A 211 -4.87 -16.24 -28.23
C VAL A 211 -4.69 -15.02 -29.14
N PRO A 212 -5.56 -13.99 -29.06
CA PRO A 212 -5.49 -12.82 -29.92
C PRO A 212 -4.14 -12.09 -29.86
N GLU A 213 -3.63 -11.66 -31.02
CA GLU A 213 -2.43 -10.82 -31.14
C GLU A 213 -2.60 -9.41 -30.57
N SER A 214 -3.84 -8.98 -30.33
CA SER A 214 -4.13 -7.69 -29.69
C SER A 214 -3.75 -7.63 -28.20
N PHE A 215 -3.39 -8.77 -27.60
CA PHE A 215 -2.88 -8.83 -26.23
C PHE A 215 -1.35 -8.74 -26.25
N SER A 216 -0.73 -8.16 -25.21
CA SER A 216 0.73 -8.06 -25.15
C SER A 216 1.39 -9.43 -24.99
N GLU A 217 2.57 -9.62 -25.59
CA GLU A 217 3.26 -10.92 -25.61
C GLU A 217 3.47 -11.55 -24.23
N PRO A 218 3.93 -10.80 -23.19
CA PRO A 218 4.10 -11.36 -21.86
C PRO A 218 2.79 -11.81 -21.21
N ILE A 219 1.64 -11.31 -21.66
CA ILE A 219 0.31 -11.73 -21.19
C ILE A 219 -0.20 -12.89 -22.04
N ARG A 220 0.02 -12.85 -23.36
CA ARG A 220 -0.34 -13.94 -24.28
C ARG A 220 0.28 -15.25 -23.81
N GLU A 221 1.56 -15.24 -23.47
CA GLU A 221 2.26 -16.44 -22.98
C GLU A 221 1.61 -17.04 -21.73
N GLN A 222 1.18 -16.21 -20.78
CA GLN A 222 0.50 -16.68 -19.56
C GLN A 222 -0.88 -17.26 -19.85
N ILE A 223 -1.61 -16.66 -20.79
CA ILE A 223 -2.91 -17.16 -21.25
C ILE A 223 -2.73 -18.47 -22.01
N MET A 224 -1.72 -18.58 -22.86
CA MET A 224 -1.39 -19.83 -23.55
C MET A 224 -1.12 -20.95 -22.54
N ALA A 225 -0.29 -20.68 -21.52
CA ALA A 225 0.01 -21.65 -20.48
C ALA A 225 -1.26 -22.06 -19.73
N PHE A 226 -2.12 -21.10 -19.38
CA PHE A 226 -3.42 -21.37 -18.75
C PHE A 226 -4.30 -22.31 -19.59
N LEU A 227 -4.42 -22.05 -20.88
CA LEU A 227 -5.20 -22.91 -21.78
C LEU A 227 -4.60 -24.30 -21.90
N ALA A 228 -3.26 -24.41 -22.03
CA ALA A 228 -2.56 -25.68 -22.07
C ALA A 228 -2.83 -26.53 -20.81
N TYR A 229 -2.73 -25.92 -19.63
CA TYR A 229 -2.98 -26.58 -18.35
C TYR A 229 -4.36 -27.20 -18.26
N ILE A 230 -5.38 -26.51 -18.78
CA ILE A 230 -6.74 -27.04 -18.73
C ILE A 230 -6.98 -28.07 -19.83
N MET A 231 -6.49 -27.84 -21.04
CA MET A 231 -6.67 -28.76 -22.17
C MET A 231 -6.02 -30.11 -21.91
N MET A 232 -4.80 -30.11 -21.36
CA MET A 232 -3.99 -31.30 -21.11
C MET A 232 -4.24 -31.90 -19.71
N GLU A 233 -5.26 -31.41 -18.99
CA GLU A 233 -5.68 -31.88 -17.66
C GLU A 233 -4.51 -31.94 -16.63
N LYS A 234 -3.53 -31.03 -16.75
CA LYS A 234 -2.34 -30.94 -15.87
C LYS A 234 -2.64 -30.39 -14.47
N MET A 235 -3.92 -30.24 -14.13
CA MET A 235 -4.36 -29.65 -12.87
C MET A 235 -4.41 -30.71 -11.77
N SER A 236 -3.48 -30.64 -10.80
CA SER A 236 -3.58 -31.43 -9.57
C SER A 236 -4.47 -30.71 -8.53
N MET A 237 -5.30 -31.49 -7.82
CA MET A 237 -6.08 -31.00 -6.67
C MET A 237 -5.22 -30.96 -5.40
N GLU A 238 -4.06 -30.31 -5.49
CA GLU A 238 -3.16 -30.10 -4.36
C GLU A 238 -3.68 -29.02 -3.41
N ASP A 239 -2.97 -28.80 -2.29
CA ASP A 239 -3.32 -27.70 -1.40
C ASP A 239 -3.08 -26.37 -2.11
N VAL A 240 -4.08 -25.49 -2.04
CA VAL A 240 -4.06 -24.18 -2.69
C VAL A 240 -2.86 -23.34 -2.27
N ILE A 241 -2.36 -23.47 -1.03
CA ILE A 241 -1.18 -22.70 -0.61
C ILE A 241 0.08 -23.20 -1.31
N ASP A 242 0.21 -24.51 -1.48
CA ASP A 242 1.37 -25.11 -2.13
C ASP A 242 1.38 -24.73 -3.61
N SER A 243 0.21 -24.73 -4.28
CA SER A 243 0.07 -24.25 -5.66
C SER A 243 0.05 -22.71 -5.80
N SER A 244 -0.24 -21.95 -4.72
CA SER A 244 -0.30 -20.48 -4.76
C SER A 244 1.03 -19.83 -5.12
N SER A 245 2.13 -20.54 -4.86
CA SER A 245 3.48 -20.01 -5.06
C SER A 245 3.82 -19.89 -6.56
N PRO A 246 3.76 -20.97 -7.36
CA PRO A 246 3.84 -20.88 -8.82
C PRO A 246 2.82 -19.90 -9.43
N ILE A 247 1.58 -19.93 -8.92
CA ILE A 247 0.45 -19.12 -9.42
C ILE A 247 0.68 -17.61 -9.26
N ASN A 248 1.42 -17.16 -8.25
CA ASN A 248 1.68 -15.74 -8.02
C ASN A 248 2.84 -15.18 -8.86
N ALA A 249 3.77 -16.03 -9.29
CA ALA A 249 4.85 -15.65 -10.22
C ALA A 249 4.33 -15.25 -11.61
N ILE A 250 3.11 -15.72 -11.96
CA ILE A 250 2.48 -15.49 -13.26
C ILE A 250 1.05 -14.92 -13.06
N PRO A 251 0.90 -13.59 -12.87
CA PRO A 251 -0.34 -12.99 -12.36
C PRO A 251 -1.60 -13.26 -13.18
N MET A 252 -1.50 -13.26 -14.52
CA MET A 252 -2.65 -13.52 -15.40
C MET A 252 -3.06 -14.99 -15.33
N PHE A 253 -2.09 -15.89 -15.47
CA PHE A 253 -2.29 -17.33 -15.31
C PHE A 253 -2.97 -17.63 -13.98
N GLY A 254 -2.43 -17.07 -12.89
CA GLY A 254 -2.95 -17.33 -11.56
C GLY A 254 -4.36 -16.81 -11.32
N THR A 255 -4.71 -15.67 -11.90
CA THR A 255 -6.07 -15.11 -11.84
C THR A 255 -7.08 -16.02 -12.55
N LEU A 256 -6.75 -16.49 -13.75
CA LEU A 256 -7.60 -17.39 -14.53
C LEU A 256 -7.72 -18.77 -13.88
N MET A 257 -6.62 -19.34 -13.39
CA MET A 257 -6.60 -20.61 -12.65
C MET A 257 -7.48 -20.58 -11.39
N ARG A 258 -7.40 -19.50 -10.59
CA ARG A 258 -8.28 -19.32 -9.43
C ARG A 258 -9.76 -19.22 -9.82
N GLY A 259 -10.07 -18.64 -10.97
CA GLY A 259 -11.42 -18.67 -11.55
C GLY A 259 -11.85 -20.09 -11.91
N HIS A 260 -11.00 -20.79 -12.66
CA HIS A 260 -11.25 -22.13 -13.14
C HIS A 260 -11.47 -23.15 -12.01
N PHE A 261 -10.61 -23.14 -10.98
CA PHE A 261 -10.78 -24.00 -9.81
C PHE A 261 -12.14 -23.83 -9.12
N ARG A 262 -12.72 -22.62 -9.15
CA ARG A 262 -14.05 -22.38 -8.57
C ARG A 262 -15.13 -23.16 -9.34
N CYS A 263 -15.08 -23.16 -10.66
CA CYS A 263 -15.99 -23.93 -11.50
C CYS A 263 -15.82 -25.44 -11.27
N VAL A 264 -14.59 -25.95 -11.30
CA VAL A 264 -14.28 -27.37 -11.09
C VAL A 264 -14.81 -27.90 -9.76
N VAL A 265 -14.64 -27.13 -8.69
CA VAL A 265 -15.05 -27.56 -7.34
C VAL A 265 -16.55 -27.52 -7.11
N ASP A 266 -17.25 -26.57 -7.73
CA ASP A 266 -18.72 -26.52 -7.70
C ASP A 266 -19.36 -27.41 -8.78
N SER A 267 -18.56 -28.15 -9.56
CA SER A 267 -19.02 -28.94 -10.71
C SER A 267 -19.87 -28.11 -11.68
N GLN A 268 -19.49 -26.85 -11.91
CA GLN A 268 -20.14 -25.95 -12.86
C GLN A 268 -19.32 -25.87 -14.15
N ASP A 269 -20.01 -25.61 -15.25
CA ASP A 269 -19.34 -25.33 -16.52
C ASP A 269 -18.42 -24.12 -16.37
N TRP A 270 -17.16 -24.32 -16.76
CA TRP A 270 -16.18 -23.25 -16.91
C TRP A 270 -16.61 -22.21 -17.95
N PRO A 271 -16.23 -20.92 -17.77
CA PRO A 271 -16.48 -19.88 -18.75
C PRO A 271 -15.96 -20.27 -20.15
N PRO A 272 -16.65 -19.87 -21.24
CA PRO A 272 -16.19 -20.16 -22.60
C PRO A 272 -15.01 -19.22 -22.95
N TYR A 273 -13.82 -19.51 -22.42
CA TYR A 273 -12.66 -18.60 -22.43
C TYR A 273 -12.33 -18.08 -23.83
N LEU A 274 -12.24 -18.95 -24.83
CA LEU A 274 -11.94 -18.56 -26.21
C LEU A 274 -13.02 -17.62 -26.78
N LYS A 275 -14.29 -17.86 -26.49
CA LYS A 275 -15.42 -17.03 -26.98
C LYS A 275 -15.31 -15.63 -26.41
N LEU A 276 -15.06 -15.55 -25.11
CA LEU A 276 -14.90 -14.28 -24.40
C LEU A 276 -13.66 -13.52 -24.91
N MET A 277 -12.53 -14.19 -25.15
CA MET A 277 -11.35 -13.55 -25.73
C MET A 277 -11.60 -13.03 -27.14
N VAL A 278 -12.23 -13.81 -28.02
CA VAL A 278 -12.56 -13.39 -29.38
C VAL A 278 -13.51 -12.19 -29.36
N LEU A 279 -14.58 -12.24 -28.58
CA LEU A 279 -15.53 -11.12 -28.43
C LEU A 279 -14.85 -9.88 -27.86
N ALA A 280 -13.98 -10.04 -26.85
CA ALA A 280 -13.26 -8.92 -26.27
C ALA A 280 -12.27 -8.28 -27.25
N SER A 281 -11.53 -9.10 -28.00
CA SER A 281 -10.59 -8.64 -29.04
C SER A 281 -11.30 -7.84 -30.14
N ARG A 282 -12.54 -8.23 -30.48
CA ARG A 282 -13.40 -7.54 -31.45
C ARG A 282 -14.19 -6.37 -30.84
N LYS A 283 -14.01 -6.09 -29.54
CA LYS A 283 -14.78 -5.09 -28.77
C LYS A 283 -16.29 -5.32 -28.83
N GLN A 284 -16.71 -6.58 -28.94
CA GLN A 284 -18.10 -7.05 -28.98
C GLN A 284 -18.55 -7.68 -27.66
N LEU A 285 -17.64 -7.79 -26.68
CA LEU A 285 -17.99 -8.33 -25.38
C LEU A 285 -18.76 -7.29 -24.56
N GLU A 286 -19.91 -7.70 -24.02
CA GLU A 286 -20.68 -6.86 -23.11
C GLU A 286 -19.87 -6.51 -21.86
N GLN A 287 -20.05 -5.27 -21.39
CA GLN A 287 -19.44 -4.82 -20.15
C GLN A 287 -19.90 -5.69 -18.97
N PRO A 288 -19.02 -5.93 -17.99
CA PRO A 288 -19.40 -6.68 -16.81
C PRO A 288 -20.43 -5.90 -15.98
N LYS A 289 -21.24 -6.60 -15.20
CA LYS A 289 -22.29 -5.99 -14.35
C LYS A 289 -21.74 -5.23 -13.11
N VAL A 290 -20.43 -5.02 -13.04
CA VAL A 290 -19.73 -4.47 -11.87
C VAL A 290 -19.67 -2.94 -11.96
N THR A 291 -19.48 -2.28 -10.80
CA THR A 291 -19.42 -0.82 -10.59
C THR A 291 -18.84 0.00 -11.74
N LEU A 292 -19.54 1.08 -12.10
CA LEU A 292 -19.33 1.97 -13.26
C LEU A 292 -17.91 2.58 -13.34
N ALA A 293 -17.16 2.59 -12.24
CA ALA A 293 -15.84 3.19 -12.13
C ALA A 293 -14.73 2.50 -12.97
N GLU A 294 -14.95 1.29 -13.46
CA GLU A 294 -13.97 0.51 -14.25
C GLU A 294 -14.49 0.10 -15.64
N LEU A 295 -15.30 0.94 -16.30
CA LEU A 295 -15.57 0.75 -17.72
C LEU A 295 -14.24 0.80 -18.49
N THR A 296 -13.79 -0.36 -18.95
CA THR A 296 -12.53 -0.50 -19.67
C THR A 296 -12.82 -0.73 -21.15
N SER A 297 -12.13 0.03 -22.00
CA SER A 297 -12.08 -0.20 -23.44
C SER A 297 -10.96 -1.18 -23.83
N GLU A 298 -10.11 -1.55 -22.88
CA GLU A 298 -9.01 -2.49 -23.08
C GLU A 298 -9.56 -3.93 -23.12
N SER A 299 -9.43 -4.58 -24.28
CA SER A 299 -9.96 -5.92 -24.56
C SER A 299 -9.53 -6.97 -23.52
N MET A 300 -8.27 -6.93 -23.06
CA MET A 300 -7.77 -7.89 -22.08
C MET A 300 -8.47 -7.75 -20.72
N LYS A 301 -8.56 -6.52 -20.19
CA LYS A 301 -9.22 -6.29 -18.91
C LYS A 301 -10.71 -6.66 -18.96
N LEU A 302 -11.36 -6.32 -20.07
CA LEU A 302 -12.76 -6.66 -20.32
C LEU A 302 -12.99 -8.19 -20.29
N PHE A 303 -12.12 -8.94 -20.97
CA PHE A 303 -12.13 -10.41 -20.93
C PHE A 303 -12.01 -10.96 -19.50
N VAL A 304 -11.00 -10.52 -18.75
CA VAL A 304 -10.73 -11.02 -17.39
C VAL A 304 -11.88 -10.71 -16.43
N GLN A 305 -12.39 -9.47 -16.44
CA GLN A 305 -13.53 -9.08 -15.60
C GLN A 305 -14.77 -9.92 -15.90
N LYS A 306 -15.06 -10.20 -17.18
CA LYS A 306 -16.21 -11.02 -17.56
C LYS A 306 -16.06 -12.48 -17.17
N VAL A 307 -14.86 -13.05 -17.29
CA VAL A 307 -14.55 -14.39 -16.79
C VAL A 307 -14.83 -14.48 -15.28
N ILE A 308 -14.37 -13.48 -14.51
CA ILE A 308 -14.56 -13.45 -13.05
C ILE A 308 -16.06 -13.33 -12.68
N GLU A 309 -16.86 -12.58 -13.46
CA GLU A 309 -18.31 -12.45 -13.27
C GLU A 309 -19.04 -13.80 -13.43
N ILE A 310 -18.64 -14.63 -14.39
CA ILE A 310 -19.27 -15.92 -14.69
C ILE A 310 -18.88 -17.00 -13.67
N CYS A 311 -17.66 -16.93 -13.11
CA CYS A 311 -17.20 -17.89 -12.13
C CYS A 311 -18.04 -17.86 -10.83
N PRO A 312 -18.18 -19.00 -10.12
CA PRO A 312 -18.87 -19.04 -8.84
C PRO A 312 -18.36 -17.99 -7.85
N ASN A 313 -19.30 -17.30 -7.21
CA ASN A 313 -19.01 -16.32 -6.17
C ASN A 313 -19.01 -17.01 -4.79
N TRP A 314 -17.83 -17.14 -4.17
CA TRP A 314 -17.71 -17.72 -2.83
C TRP A 314 -17.43 -16.68 -1.74
N PHE A 315 -17.67 -15.40 -2.02
CA PHE A 315 -17.41 -14.33 -1.08
C PHE A 315 -18.18 -14.51 0.24
N GLY A 316 -19.42 -14.99 0.19
CA GLY A 316 -20.20 -15.32 1.39
C GLY A 316 -19.57 -16.41 2.27
N VAL A 317 -18.88 -17.39 1.67
CA VAL A 317 -18.15 -18.43 2.39
C VAL A 317 -16.92 -17.85 3.11
N ALA A 318 -16.23 -16.92 2.46
CA ALA A 318 -15.10 -16.20 3.05
C ALA A 318 -15.56 -15.27 4.19
N ILE A 319 -16.69 -14.58 4.04
CA ILE A 319 -17.30 -13.75 5.09
C ILE A 319 -17.65 -14.57 6.33
N LYS A 320 -18.32 -15.72 6.16
CA LYS A 320 -18.62 -16.62 7.28
C LYS A 320 -17.36 -17.07 7.99
N SER A 321 -16.31 -17.38 7.22
CA SER A 321 -15.01 -17.76 7.77
C SER A 321 -14.39 -16.63 8.62
N ALA A 322 -14.47 -15.38 8.17
CA ALA A 322 -14.01 -14.23 8.94
C ALA A 322 -14.86 -13.97 10.19
N GLN A 323 -16.19 -14.13 10.11
CA GLN A 323 -17.11 -14.03 11.26
C GLN A 323 -16.77 -15.06 12.34
N GLU A 324 -16.63 -16.33 11.96
CA GLU A 324 -16.24 -17.42 12.88
C GLU A 324 -14.93 -17.14 13.61
N LEU A 325 -13.96 -16.48 12.95
CA LEU A 325 -12.69 -16.09 13.57
C LEU A 325 -12.88 -14.94 14.56
N ASN A 326 -13.67 -13.92 14.20
CA ASN A 326 -13.94 -12.76 15.04
C ASN A 326 -14.76 -13.10 16.29
N ASP A 327 -15.76 -14.00 16.17
CA ASP A 327 -16.60 -14.43 17.30
C ASP A 327 -15.77 -15.09 18.43
N SER A 328 -14.61 -15.64 18.10
CA SER A 328 -13.73 -16.28 19.08
C SER A 328 -12.99 -15.29 20.00
N ASN A 329 -12.98 -13.99 19.67
CA ASN A 329 -12.25 -12.91 20.37
C ASN A 329 -10.77 -13.24 20.66
N LYS A 330 -10.18 -14.17 19.90
CA LYS A 330 -8.80 -14.63 20.05
C LYS A 330 -8.10 -14.54 18.71
N PHE A 331 -6.86 -14.08 18.72
CA PHE A 331 -6.03 -14.15 17.54
C PHE A 331 -5.79 -15.61 17.10
N ARG A 332 -5.97 -15.88 15.80
CA ARG A 332 -5.67 -17.17 15.17
C ARG A 332 -4.74 -16.96 13.97
N ALA A 333 -3.49 -17.37 14.10
CA ALA A 333 -2.48 -17.31 13.03
C ALA A 333 -2.52 -18.53 12.10
N ARG A 334 -3.71 -18.88 11.58
CA ARG A 334 -3.88 -19.95 10.59
C ARG A 334 -5.20 -19.81 9.87
N LEU A 335 -5.33 -20.43 8.70
CA LEU A 335 -6.62 -20.50 8.03
C LEU A 335 -7.63 -21.30 8.86
N PRO A 336 -8.93 -21.00 8.75
CA PRO A 336 -9.99 -21.74 9.44
C PRO A 336 -10.01 -23.24 9.14
N VAL A 337 -9.63 -23.60 7.90
CA VAL A 337 -9.52 -24.98 7.43
C VAL A 337 -8.06 -25.27 7.11
N THR A 338 -7.50 -26.27 7.79
CA THR A 338 -6.12 -26.74 7.55
C THR A 338 -6.01 -27.55 6.26
N LYS A 339 -4.78 -27.69 5.71
CA LYS A 339 -4.48 -28.58 4.57
C LYS A 339 -5.05 -29.99 4.76
N ALA A 340 -4.77 -30.62 5.91
CA ALA A 340 -5.25 -31.96 6.23
C ALA A 340 -6.79 -32.08 6.30
N GLN A 341 -7.50 -30.99 6.62
CA GLN A 341 -8.97 -30.96 6.60
C GLN A 341 -9.52 -30.73 5.18
N ALA A 342 -8.88 -29.85 4.41
CA ALA A 342 -9.28 -29.57 3.02
C ALA A 342 -9.23 -30.84 2.15
N MET A 343 -8.19 -31.67 2.32
CA MET A 343 -8.05 -32.94 1.59
C MET A 343 -9.15 -33.97 1.88
N LYS A 344 -9.93 -33.80 2.97
CA LYS A 344 -10.98 -34.76 3.35
C LYS A 344 -12.30 -34.56 2.60
N SER A 345 -12.56 -33.37 2.04
CA SER A 345 -13.80 -33.12 1.29
C SER A 345 -13.70 -31.87 0.40
N ARG A 346 -14.37 -31.92 -0.77
CA ARG A 346 -14.49 -30.75 -1.66
C ARG A 346 -15.08 -29.52 -0.97
N LYS A 347 -16.02 -29.71 -0.04
CA LYS A 347 -16.63 -28.62 0.75
C LYS A 347 -15.62 -27.88 1.63
N LEU A 348 -14.75 -28.60 2.32
CA LEU A 348 -13.70 -28.00 3.16
C LEU A 348 -12.61 -27.37 2.29
N TRP A 349 -12.26 -28.00 1.17
CA TRP A 349 -11.36 -27.43 0.18
C TRP A 349 -11.89 -26.10 -0.38
N LYS A 350 -13.18 -26.04 -0.77
CA LYS A 350 -13.87 -24.80 -1.17
C LYS A 350 -13.77 -23.72 -0.09
N LYS A 351 -14.03 -24.05 1.18
CA LYS A 351 -13.91 -23.08 2.29
C LYS A 351 -12.48 -22.55 2.40
N ARG A 352 -11.46 -23.41 2.30
CA ARG A 352 -10.04 -23.02 2.32
C ARG A 352 -9.67 -22.13 1.12
N LEU A 353 -10.03 -22.53 -0.10
CA LEU A 353 -9.78 -21.74 -1.32
C LEU A 353 -10.51 -20.40 -1.27
N SER A 354 -11.76 -20.35 -0.77
CA SER A 354 -12.51 -19.09 -0.64
C SER A 354 -11.81 -18.09 0.27
N ALA A 355 -11.23 -18.55 1.39
CA ALA A 355 -10.46 -17.68 2.28
C ALA A 355 -9.22 -17.10 1.58
N ILE A 356 -8.55 -17.87 0.73
CA ILE A 356 -7.37 -17.41 -0.01
C ILE A 356 -7.79 -16.46 -1.14
N SER A 357 -8.73 -16.87 -2.00
CA SER A 357 -9.15 -16.13 -3.19
C SER A 357 -9.79 -14.77 -2.88
N TYR A 358 -10.41 -14.62 -1.71
CA TYR A 358 -10.99 -13.34 -1.27
C TYR A 358 -10.15 -12.64 -0.18
N GLY A 359 -8.87 -13.03 -0.05
CA GLY A 359 -7.92 -12.29 0.77
C GLY A 359 -8.27 -12.24 2.24
N LEU A 360 -8.67 -13.37 2.84
CA LEU A 360 -8.91 -13.45 4.28
C LEU A 360 -7.64 -13.08 5.03
N ARG A 361 -7.70 -11.95 5.72
CA ARG A 361 -6.57 -11.35 6.41
C ARG A 361 -6.93 -10.98 7.84
N VAL A 362 -5.90 -10.86 8.64
CA VAL A 362 -5.96 -10.33 9.98
C VAL A 362 -5.35 -8.93 9.99
N ARG A 363 -6.03 -7.97 10.61
CA ARG A 363 -5.54 -6.61 10.77
C ARG A 363 -5.72 -6.16 12.21
N SER A 364 -4.76 -5.42 12.74
CA SER A 364 -4.90 -4.81 14.05
C SER A 364 -5.27 -3.33 14.00
N HIS A 365 -6.07 -2.90 14.97
CA HIS A 365 -6.18 -1.50 15.36
C HIS A 365 -5.39 -1.29 16.65
N VAL A 366 -4.35 -0.48 16.58
CA VAL A 366 -3.49 -0.18 17.74
C VAL A 366 -4.09 1.00 18.48
N ASN A 367 -4.13 0.92 19.81
CA ASN A 367 -4.47 2.07 20.64
C ASN A 367 -3.18 2.89 20.90
N PRO A 368 -2.98 4.03 20.22
CA PRO A 368 -1.75 4.82 20.35
C PRO A 368 -1.56 5.30 21.80
N TYR A 369 -2.65 5.62 22.51
CA TYR A 369 -2.61 6.09 23.89
C TYR A 369 -2.02 5.08 24.86
N THR A 370 -2.34 3.81 24.69
CA THR A 370 -1.84 2.74 25.57
C THR A 370 -0.33 2.57 25.45
N ILE A 371 0.30 3.06 24.38
CA ILE A 371 1.74 2.99 24.18
C ILE A 371 2.42 4.36 24.34
N GLY A 372 1.71 5.41 24.77
CA GLY A 372 2.29 6.74 24.98
C GLY A 372 2.42 7.58 23.71
N LEU A 373 1.67 7.24 22.67
CA LEU A 373 1.57 8.00 21.42
C LEU A 373 0.19 8.65 21.29
N ASN A 374 0.08 9.64 20.42
CA ASN A 374 -1.16 10.29 20.03
C ASN A 374 -1.33 10.24 18.51
N GLU A 375 -2.58 10.36 18.06
CA GLU A 375 -2.88 10.59 16.65
C GLU A 375 -3.20 12.07 16.40
N LEU A 376 -2.63 12.59 15.32
CA LEU A 376 -2.88 13.94 14.83
C LEU A 376 -3.31 13.87 13.38
N VAL A 377 -4.32 14.66 13.02
CA VAL A 377 -4.86 14.69 11.67
C VAL A 377 -4.70 16.07 11.06
N TYR A 378 -4.07 16.14 9.90
CA TYR A 378 -4.04 17.34 9.07
C TYR A 378 -4.97 17.15 7.88
N LEU A 379 -5.85 18.13 7.65
CA LEU A 379 -6.70 18.20 6.48
C LEU A 379 -6.38 19.50 5.72
N GLY A 380 -5.72 19.39 4.58
CA GLY A 380 -5.36 20.55 3.77
C GLY A 380 -4.49 20.22 2.57
N ALA A 381 -4.18 21.23 1.75
CA ALA A 381 -3.49 21.04 0.48
C ALA A 381 -1.98 21.33 0.54
N ALA A 382 -1.42 21.79 1.66
CA ALA A 382 -0.06 22.33 1.67
C ALA A 382 1.02 21.32 2.10
N TYR A 383 0.81 20.52 3.14
CA TYR A 383 1.92 19.79 3.76
C TYR A 383 2.07 18.35 3.28
N ARG A 384 2.28 18.10 1.98
CA ARG A 384 2.12 16.76 1.37
C ARG A 384 3.35 15.83 1.43
N TRP A 385 4.45 16.24 2.08
CA TRP A 385 5.70 15.47 2.05
C TRP A 385 5.61 14.32 3.07
N PRO A 386 5.98 13.09 2.69
CA PRO A 386 6.13 12.00 3.65
C PRO A 386 7.16 12.35 4.73
N HIS A 387 6.87 11.98 5.98
CA HIS A 387 7.79 12.14 7.12
C HIS A 387 7.56 10.98 8.11
N ARG A 388 8.48 10.77 9.05
CA ARG A 388 8.56 9.56 9.89
C ARG A 388 7.32 9.33 10.76
N HIS A 389 6.64 10.39 11.20
CA HIS A 389 5.41 10.29 11.98
C HIS A 389 4.17 10.02 11.12
N MET A 390 4.26 10.12 9.80
CA MET A 390 3.13 9.88 8.90
C MET A 390 2.74 8.40 8.94
N ARG A 391 1.47 8.13 9.25
CA ARG A 391 0.87 6.79 9.17
C ARG A 391 0.30 6.54 7.78
N PHE A 392 -0.46 7.50 7.26
CA PHE A 392 -0.92 7.49 5.87
C PHE A 392 -1.31 8.89 5.40
N ILE A 393 -1.36 9.06 4.08
CA ILE A 393 -1.87 10.25 3.40
C ILE A 393 -2.84 9.83 2.30
N THR A 394 -3.93 10.57 2.16
CA THR A 394 -4.87 10.35 1.05
C THR A 394 -5.38 11.65 0.45
N ARG A 395 -5.43 11.69 -0.88
CA ARG A 395 -5.99 12.80 -1.64
C ARG A 395 -7.51 12.67 -1.70
N LEU A 396 -8.23 13.72 -1.33
CA LEU A 396 -9.69 13.75 -1.29
C LEU A 396 -10.26 14.58 -2.45
N GLY A 397 -11.37 14.12 -3.04
CA GLY A 397 -12.14 14.88 -4.01
C GLY A 397 -11.73 14.67 -5.46
N ILE A 398 -12.03 15.65 -6.33
CA ILE A 398 -11.65 15.65 -7.74
C ILE A 398 -10.23 16.22 -7.88
N ILE A 399 -9.54 15.89 -8.97
CA ILE A 399 -8.27 16.51 -9.35
C ILE A 399 -8.55 17.98 -9.69
N SER A 400 -8.50 18.85 -8.70
CA SER A 400 -8.37 20.30 -8.86
C SER A 400 -6.89 20.68 -8.70
N GLU A 401 -6.54 21.93 -8.98
CA GLU A 401 -5.15 22.43 -8.79
C GLU A 401 -4.67 22.30 -7.33
N ASN A 402 -5.58 22.26 -6.36
CA ASN A 402 -5.25 22.16 -4.92
C ASN A 402 -6.21 21.23 -4.15
N PRO A 403 -6.13 19.90 -4.34
CA PRO A 403 -7.03 18.99 -3.67
C PRO A 403 -6.64 18.85 -2.19
N PRO A 404 -7.61 18.81 -1.26
CA PRO A 404 -7.33 18.59 0.14
C PRO A 404 -6.77 17.18 0.35
N HIS A 405 -5.73 17.09 1.17
CA HIS A 405 -5.17 15.83 1.61
C HIS A 405 -5.54 15.61 3.08
N LEU A 406 -5.94 14.38 3.38
CA LEU A 406 -6.07 13.89 4.72
C LEU A 406 -4.78 13.15 5.09
N GLN A 407 -4.10 13.64 6.11
CA GLN A 407 -2.88 13.04 6.66
C GLN A 407 -3.12 12.64 8.09
N VAL A 408 -2.78 11.40 8.40
CA VAL A 408 -2.83 10.88 9.77
C VAL A 408 -1.41 10.64 10.22
N MET A 409 -1.06 11.23 11.35
CA MET A 409 0.26 11.17 11.96
C MET A 409 0.16 10.53 13.34
N THR A 410 1.21 9.83 13.75
CA THR A 410 1.34 9.23 15.08
C THR A 410 2.64 9.70 15.71
N MET A 411 2.56 10.32 16.88
CA MET A 411 3.72 10.94 17.55
C MET A 411 3.52 11.06 19.07
N PRO A 412 4.59 11.19 19.87
CA PRO A 412 4.48 11.43 21.30
C PRO A 412 3.86 12.81 21.63
N PRO A 413 3.37 13.03 22.86
CA PRO A 413 2.75 14.30 23.27
C PRO A 413 3.59 15.55 22.98
N SER A 414 4.91 15.50 23.22
CA SER A 414 5.82 16.62 22.95
C SER A 414 5.84 17.03 21.47
N GLY A 415 5.83 16.04 20.56
CA GLY A 415 5.71 16.25 19.12
C GLY A 415 4.37 16.89 18.75
N VAL A 416 3.26 16.38 19.32
CA VAL A 416 1.92 16.94 19.08
C VAL A 416 1.86 18.41 19.43
N GLU A 417 2.35 18.80 20.61
CA GLU A 417 2.34 20.20 21.03
C GLU A 417 3.13 21.09 20.07
N ARG A 418 4.33 20.66 19.65
CA ARG A 418 5.16 21.42 18.70
C ARG A 418 4.47 21.60 17.36
N VAL A 419 3.83 20.54 16.84
CA VAL A 419 3.09 20.61 15.58
C VAL A 419 1.87 21.51 15.70
N MET A 420 1.03 21.35 16.74
CA MET A 420 -0.17 22.17 16.90
C MET A 420 0.14 23.65 17.14
N ARG A 421 1.28 23.98 17.79
CA ARG A 421 1.76 25.37 17.89
C ARG A 421 2.09 25.96 16.52
N ALA A 422 2.63 25.16 15.60
CA ALA A 422 2.95 25.62 14.25
C ALA A 422 1.75 25.63 13.31
N LEU A 423 0.83 24.65 13.46
CA LEU A 423 -0.36 24.43 12.65
C LEU A 423 -1.59 24.17 13.55
N PRO A 424 -2.24 25.24 14.05
CA PRO A 424 -3.41 25.11 14.91
C PRO A 424 -4.61 24.39 14.27
N GLN A 425 -4.65 24.30 12.94
CA GLN A 425 -5.69 23.62 12.17
C GLN A 425 -5.60 22.08 12.22
N CYS A 426 -4.55 21.52 12.80
CA CYS A 426 -4.46 20.07 13.01
C CYS A 426 -5.44 19.60 14.09
N ILE A 427 -6.07 18.44 13.86
CA ILE A 427 -7.03 17.85 14.78
C ILE A 427 -6.32 16.80 15.62
N LYS A 428 -6.17 17.04 16.92
CA LYS A 428 -5.72 16.01 17.87
C LYS A 428 -6.83 14.99 18.08
N VAL A 429 -6.58 13.74 17.71
CA VAL A 429 -7.58 12.65 17.72
C VAL A 429 -7.62 12.00 19.09
N SER A 430 -8.63 12.30 19.90
CA SER A 430 -8.83 11.72 21.23
C SER A 430 -9.31 10.27 21.20
N LEU A 431 -9.97 9.89 20.12
CA LEU A 431 -10.58 8.58 19.96
C LEU A 431 -10.52 8.12 18.52
N SER A 432 -9.99 6.92 18.33
CA SER A 432 -9.84 6.28 17.04
C SER A 432 -10.42 4.88 17.13
N VAL A 433 -11.43 4.56 16.32
CA VAL A 433 -12.14 3.27 16.34
C VAL A 433 -12.24 2.73 14.92
N ARG A 434 -12.06 1.43 14.76
CA ARG A 434 -12.28 0.71 13.51
C ARG A 434 -13.26 -0.44 13.72
N VAL A 435 -14.24 -0.57 12.83
CA VAL A 435 -15.23 -1.67 12.86
C VAL A 435 -15.36 -2.29 11.46
N VAL A 436 -15.61 -3.60 11.44
CA VAL A 436 -15.93 -4.40 10.24
C VAL A 436 -17.25 -5.14 10.50
N ASN A 437 -18.31 -4.75 9.80
CA ASN A 437 -19.66 -5.30 9.99
C ASN A 437 -19.97 -6.36 8.93
N LEU A 438 -19.31 -7.50 9.05
CA LEU A 438 -19.49 -8.64 8.12
C LEU A 438 -20.95 -9.13 8.05
N GLY A 439 -21.73 -8.94 9.13
CA GLY A 439 -23.15 -9.32 9.17
C GLY A 439 -24.08 -8.50 8.28
N LEU A 440 -23.60 -7.41 7.67
CA LEU A 440 -24.38 -6.64 6.68
C LEU A 440 -24.41 -7.29 5.30
N TYR A 441 -23.54 -8.27 5.04
CA TYR A 441 -23.54 -8.99 3.76
C TYR A 441 -24.65 -10.05 3.73
N ASP A 442 -25.52 -9.97 2.73
CA ASP A 442 -26.54 -10.97 2.49
C ASP A 442 -26.06 -11.99 1.46
N GLU A 443 -25.77 -13.20 1.91
CA GLU A 443 -25.25 -14.26 1.05
C GLU A 443 -26.26 -14.69 -0.03
N ALA A 444 -27.56 -14.68 0.28
CA ALA A 444 -28.60 -15.11 -0.64
C ALA A 444 -28.72 -14.18 -1.86
N SER A 445 -28.57 -12.87 -1.66
CA SER A 445 -28.63 -11.87 -2.73
C SER A 445 -27.25 -11.42 -3.24
N GLY A 446 -26.17 -11.79 -2.54
CA GLY A 446 -24.80 -11.45 -2.93
C GLY A 446 -24.43 -9.97 -2.76
N ILE A 447 -25.21 -9.21 -2.00
CA ILE A 447 -25.08 -7.75 -1.83
C ILE A 447 -24.91 -7.34 -0.36
N TRP A 448 -24.31 -6.16 -0.16
CA TRP A 448 -24.22 -5.52 1.14
C TRP A 448 -25.50 -4.74 1.46
N LYS A 449 -26.22 -5.14 2.51
CA LYS A 449 -27.45 -4.47 2.97
C LYS A 449 -27.11 -3.30 3.89
N VAL A 450 -26.80 -2.15 3.30
CA VAL A 450 -26.50 -0.90 4.02
C VAL A 450 -27.79 -0.10 4.28
N PRO A 451 -28.26 0.04 5.53
CA PRO A 451 -29.49 0.77 5.83
C PRO A 451 -29.26 2.29 5.85
N ILE A 452 -29.15 2.90 4.66
CA ILE A 452 -28.82 4.32 4.47
C ILE A 452 -29.77 5.25 5.24
N GLU A 453 -31.06 4.96 5.24
CA GLU A 453 -32.06 5.76 5.98
C GLU A 453 -31.75 5.86 7.47
N ARG A 454 -31.15 4.82 8.07
CA ARG A 454 -30.76 4.85 9.49
C ARG A 454 -29.52 5.71 9.73
N ILE A 455 -28.65 5.84 8.74
CA ILE A 455 -27.49 6.74 8.79
C ILE A 455 -28.00 8.19 8.67
N LEU A 456 -28.87 8.49 7.71
CA LEU A 456 -29.43 9.83 7.51
C LEU A 456 -30.26 10.28 8.73
N ALA A 457 -31.15 9.42 9.22
CA ALA A 457 -31.99 9.71 10.38
C ALA A 457 -31.20 9.83 11.71
N SER A 458 -29.92 9.45 11.74
CA SER A 458 -29.09 9.56 12.95
C SER A 458 -28.81 10.99 13.37
N LEU A 459 -28.83 11.95 12.43
CA LEU A 459 -28.62 13.37 12.71
C LEU A 459 -29.73 13.97 13.58
N HIS A 460 -30.94 13.42 13.52
CA HIS A 460 -32.06 13.81 14.40
C HIS A 460 -32.00 13.15 15.78
N ARG A 461 -31.07 12.19 15.98
CA ARG A 461 -30.89 11.48 17.25
C ARG A 461 -29.70 12.05 18.00
N LYS A 462 -29.73 11.91 19.32
CA LYS A 462 -28.63 12.29 20.20
C LYS A 462 -28.13 11.06 20.95
N ILE A 463 -26.82 10.81 20.89
CA ILE A 463 -26.17 9.72 21.61
C ILE A 463 -25.10 10.32 22.52
N SER A 464 -25.13 9.95 23.80
CA SER A 464 -24.13 10.38 24.75
C SER A 464 -22.81 9.64 24.55
N MET A 465 -21.70 10.33 24.82
CA MET A 465 -20.36 9.73 24.73
C MET A 465 -20.18 8.49 25.62
N LYS A 466 -20.87 8.42 26.77
CA LYS A 466 -20.85 7.25 27.65
C LYS A 466 -21.44 6.02 26.96
N ARG A 467 -22.57 6.18 26.26
CA ARG A 467 -23.20 5.09 25.51
C ARG A 467 -22.32 4.65 24.34
N PHE A 468 -21.75 5.62 23.62
CA PHE A 468 -20.82 5.38 22.51
C PHE A 468 -19.59 4.60 22.96
N SER A 469 -18.91 5.08 24.01
CA SER A 469 -17.68 4.48 24.52
C SER A 469 -17.88 3.05 25.03
N ARG A 470 -19.01 2.78 25.69
CA ARG A 470 -19.36 1.42 26.14
C ARG A 470 -19.47 0.44 24.97
N ARG A 471 -19.87 0.92 23.79
CA ARG A 471 -20.06 0.10 22.61
C ARG A 471 -18.78 -0.11 21.80
N PHE A 472 -17.93 0.92 21.72
CA PHE A 472 -16.82 0.93 20.75
C PHE A 472 -15.43 1.22 21.33
N ALA A 473 -15.31 1.93 22.45
CA ALA A 473 -14.01 2.42 22.94
C ALA A 473 -13.36 1.49 24.00
N GLY A 474 -14.04 0.42 24.41
CA GLY A 474 -13.55 -0.47 25.47
C GLY A 474 -13.37 0.24 26.83
N LYS A 475 -12.76 -0.45 27.80
CA LYS A 475 -12.32 0.19 29.06
C LYS A 475 -10.94 0.79 28.83
N ALA A 476 -10.80 2.11 28.98
CA ALA A 476 -9.49 2.76 28.98
C ALA A 476 -8.63 2.16 30.10
N LYS A 477 -7.54 1.50 29.73
CA LYS A 477 -6.48 1.15 30.70
C LYS A 477 -5.58 2.37 30.82
N THR A 478 -5.35 2.81 32.05
CA THR A 478 -4.58 4.02 32.37
C THR A 478 -3.08 3.84 32.23
N ASP A 479 -2.58 2.61 32.33
CA ASP A 479 -1.14 2.39 32.36
C ASP A 479 -0.56 2.34 30.94
N THR A 480 0.41 3.20 30.69
CA THR A 480 1.21 3.17 29.46
C THR A 480 2.05 1.90 29.43
N TYR A 481 1.95 1.14 28.34
CA TYR A 481 2.72 -0.05 28.07
C TYR A 481 3.98 0.31 27.27
N GLN A 482 5.14 0.02 27.83
CA GLN A 482 6.42 0.22 27.17
C GLN A 482 6.64 -0.87 26.10
N ILE A 483 6.77 -0.44 24.84
CA ILE A 483 6.95 -1.31 23.67
C ILE A 483 8.43 -1.70 23.51
N LYS A 484 8.68 -2.99 23.24
CA LYS A 484 10.01 -3.49 22.86
C LYS A 484 10.25 -3.40 21.35
N PRO A 485 11.51 -3.40 20.87
CA PRO A 485 11.82 -3.34 19.44
C PRO A 485 11.10 -4.39 18.58
N ASP A 486 11.08 -5.66 19.03
CA ASP A 486 10.36 -6.72 18.31
C ASP A 486 8.85 -6.52 18.31
N GLU A 487 8.30 -5.96 19.40
CA GLU A 487 6.88 -5.64 19.47
C GLU A 487 6.52 -4.49 18.53
N ALA A 488 7.39 -3.48 18.38
CA ALA A 488 7.21 -2.38 17.44
C ALA A 488 7.19 -2.86 15.99
N LYS A 489 8.10 -3.78 15.60
CA LYS A 489 8.10 -4.43 14.29
C LYS A 489 6.79 -5.18 14.03
N VAL A 490 6.35 -6.00 15.00
CA VAL A 490 5.10 -6.77 14.88
C VAL A 490 3.87 -5.87 14.82
N LEU A 491 3.82 -4.78 15.60
CA LEU A 491 2.73 -3.81 15.57
C LEU A 491 2.56 -3.16 14.20
N GLY A 492 3.65 -2.74 13.57
CA GLY A 492 3.62 -2.15 12.24
C GLY A 492 3.10 -3.17 11.22
N PHE A 493 3.67 -4.38 11.23
CA PHE A 493 3.26 -5.47 10.35
C PHE A 493 1.77 -5.84 10.46
N ILE A 494 1.25 -6.07 11.66
CA ILE A 494 -0.14 -6.52 11.82
C ILE A 494 -1.15 -5.38 11.55
N SER A 495 -0.72 -4.12 11.61
CA SER A 495 -1.57 -2.95 11.34
C SER A 495 -1.84 -2.70 9.85
N THR A 496 -0.97 -3.17 8.95
CA THR A 496 -1.20 -3.09 7.49
C THR A 496 -2.26 -4.08 7.02
N GLY A 497 -2.40 -5.20 7.73
CA GLY A 497 -3.26 -6.32 7.34
C GLY A 497 -2.44 -7.43 6.69
N VAL A 498 -2.61 -8.65 7.20
CA VAL A 498 -1.79 -9.81 6.88
C VAL A 498 -2.69 -10.96 6.44
N TYR A 499 -2.52 -11.45 5.23
CA TYR A 499 -3.27 -12.61 4.74
C TYR A 499 -3.01 -13.83 5.63
N LEU A 500 -4.03 -14.62 5.95
CA LEU A 500 -3.83 -15.75 6.86
C LEU A 500 -2.98 -16.87 6.25
N GLU A 501 -2.98 -17.02 4.92
CA GLU A 501 -2.14 -17.99 4.21
C GLU A 501 -0.64 -17.78 4.43
N VAL A 502 -0.23 -16.54 4.68
CA VAL A 502 1.16 -16.17 4.98
C VAL A 502 1.68 -16.89 6.22
N PHE A 503 0.81 -17.10 7.23
CA PHE A 503 1.19 -17.81 8.44
C PHE A 503 1.41 -19.32 8.21
N GLU A 504 1.04 -19.85 7.05
CA GLU A 504 1.27 -21.24 6.66
C GLU A 504 2.47 -21.41 5.71
N LYS A 505 2.95 -20.33 5.08
CA LYS A 505 4.14 -20.35 4.21
C LYS A 505 5.44 -20.42 5.02
N THR A 506 6.33 -21.34 4.63
CA THR A 506 7.67 -21.47 5.24
C THR A 506 8.58 -20.34 4.77
N GLY A 507 9.49 -19.87 5.65
CA GLY A 507 10.46 -18.82 5.29
C GLY A 507 9.91 -17.38 5.32
N TYR A 508 8.60 -17.17 5.32
CA TYR A 508 7.99 -15.85 5.18
C TYR A 508 8.39 -14.85 6.29
N PHE A 509 8.59 -15.33 7.51
CA PHE A 509 9.00 -14.50 8.66
C PHE A 509 10.53 -14.27 8.75
N ARG A 510 11.34 -14.89 7.87
CA ARG A 510 12.81 -14.70 7.86
C ARG A 510 13.20 -13.26 7.60
N TYR A 511 12.43 -12.53 6.79
CA TYR A 511 12.67 -11.12 6.49
C TYR A 511 12.70 -10.21 7.73
N TRP A 512 12.05 -10.61 8.84
CA TRP A 512 12.13 -9.87 10.11
C TRP A 512 13.04 -10.49 11.15
N ASP A 513 13.76 -11.55 10.81
CA ASP A 513 14.51 -12.36 11.76
C ASP A 513 13.63 -12.85 12.93
N MET A 514 12.40 -13.28 12.60
CA MET A 514 11.43 -13.78 13.58
C MET A 514 10.86 -15.12 13.14
N SER A 515 10.51 -15.95 14.13
CA SER A 515 9.69 -17.14 13.90
C SER A 515 8.20 -16.79 13.98
N ARG A 516 7.39 -17.56 13.25
CA ARG A 516 5.92 -17.51 13.36
C ARG A 516 5.42 -17.60 14.81
N LYS A 517 6.06 -18.45 15.63
CA LYS A 517 5.69 -18.64 17.04
C LYS A 517 5.94 -17.36 17.86
N GLN A 518 7.06 -16.67 17.62
CA GLN A 518 7.37 -15.40 18.26
C GLN A 518 6.34 -14.33 17.89
N VAL A 519 6.05 -14.16 16.59
CA VAL A 519 5.04 -13.20 16.13
C VAL A 519 3.67 -13.47 16.76
N PHE A 520 3.23 -14.73 16.76
CA PHE A 520 1.96 -15.11 17.39
C PHE A 520 1.91 -14.81 18.90
N SER A 521 3.01 -15.11 19.61
CA SER A 521 3.12 -14.85 21.05
C SER A 521 3.06 -13.36 21.35
N ILE A 522 3.76 -12.53 20.56
CA ILE A 522 3.76 -11.08 20.68
C ILE A 522 2.35 -10.52 20.46
N ILE A 523 1.68 -10.86 19.35
CA ILE A 523 0.31 -10.38 19.05
C ILE A 523 -0.64 -10.77 20.19
N SER A 524 -0.59 -12.03 20.64
CA SER A 524 -1.44 -12.52 21.72
C SER A 524 -1.19 -11.79 23.05
N ARG A 525 0.08 -11.45 23.36
CA ARG A 525 0.45 -10.69 24.56
C ARG A 525 -0.07 -9.26 24.48
N LEU A 526 0.15 -8.57 23.36
CA LEU A 526 -0.29 -7.19 23.13
C LEU A 526 -1.82 -7.07 23.17
N GLN A 527 -2.54 -8.04 22.59
CA GLN A 527 -3.99 -8.12 22.67
C GLN A 527 -4.47 -8.26 24.12
N LYS A 528 -3.89 -9.17 24.92
CA LYS A 528 -4.21 -9.31 26.35
C LYS A 528 -3.94 -8.03 27.15
N LYS A 529 -2.89 -7.32 26.80
CA LYS A 529 -2.56 -6.01 27.41
C LYS A 529 -3.51 -4.91 26.96
N GLY A 530 -4.25 -5.08 25.87
CA GLY A 530 -5.16 -4.08 25.31
C GLY A 530 -4.46 -3.02 24.48
N VAL A 531 -3.23 -3.31 24.03
CA VAL A 531 -2.45 -2.44 23.13
C VAL A 531 -3.05 -2.45 21.72
N LEU A 532 -3.60 -3.59 21.30
CA LEU A 532 -4.21 -3.75 19.99
C LEU A 532 -5.50 -4.57 20.06
N GLU A 533 -6.40 -4.28 19.14
CA GLU A 533 -7.56 -5.09 18.81
C GLU A 533 -7.32 -5.78 17.47
N VAL A 534 -7.69 -7.06 17.37
CA VAL A 534 -7.47 -7.87 16.17
C VAL A 534 -8.80 -8.13 15.49
N ILE A 535 -8.87 -7.83 14.19
CA ILE A 535 -10.06 -8.05 13.37
C ILE A 535 -9.67 -8.87 12.13
N HIS A 536 -10.44 -9.91 11.85
CA HIS A 536 -10.34 -10.67 10.61
C HIS A 536 -11.33 -10.10 9.59
N GLU A 537 -10.88 -9.93 8.36
CA GLU A 537 -11.65 -9.35 7.28
C GLU A 537 -11.28 -9.97 5.94
N VAL A 538 -12.12 -9.74 4.94
CA VAL A 538 -11.94 -10.19 3.56
C VAL A 538 -11.96 -8.97 2.65
N ASP A 539 -11.27 -9.07 1.51
CA ASP A 539 -11.20 -7.99 0.53
C ASP A 539 -12.38 -8.07 -0.45
N ASP A 540 -13.12 -6.98 -0.57
CA ASP A 540 -14.17 -6.81 -1.58
C ASP A 540 -13.84 -5.61 -2.47
N ALA A 541 -13.56 -5.87 -3.74
CA ALA A 541 -13.27 -4.82 -4.73
C ALA A 541 -14.53 -3.99 -5.08
N ARG A 542 -15.74 -4.51 -4.83
CA ARG A 542 -17.01 -3.81 -5.11
C ARG A 542 -17.30 -2.69 -4.13
N LEU A 543 -16.61 -2.66 -3.00
CA LEU A 543 -16.75 -1.62 -1.98
C LEU A 543 -15.83 -0.46 -2.28
N VAL A 544 -16.41 0.74 -2.34
CA VAL A 544 -15.69 1.96 -2.66
C VAL A 544 -15.57 2.87 -1.43
N SER A 545 -14.48 3.62 -1.34
CA SER A 545 -14.15 4.42 -0.16
C SER A 545 -14.86 5.78 -0.13
N LEU A 546 -15.26 6.24 1.05
CA LEU A 546 -15.87 7.54 1.31
C LEU A 546 -15.24 8.14 2.56
N ALA A 547 -14.76 9.38 2.46
CA ALA A 547 -14.34 10.19 3.59
C ALA A 547 -15.42 11.22 3.92
N SER A 548 -15.97 11.16 5.13
CA SER A 548 -16.92 12.14 5.65
C SER A 548 -16.25 12.96 6.76
N ILE A 549 -16.12 14.26 6.53
CA ILE A 549 -15.60 15.23 7.50
C ILE A 549 -16.79 15.92 8.14
N VAL A 550 -16.90 15.87 9.45
CA VAL A 550 -18.11 16.24 10.20
C VAL A 550 -17.74 17.21 11.31
N GLN A 551 -18.43 18.34 11.37
CA GLN A 551 -18.28 19.33 12.44
C GLN A 551 -19.66 19.79 12.93
N GLY A 552 -19.89 19.81 14.24
CA GLY A 552 -21.18 20.24 14.80
C GLY A 552 -21.30 19.95 16.29
N LYS A 553 -22.53 19.94 16.81
CA LYS A 553 -22.80 19.63 18.22
C LYS A 553 -22.38 18.19 18.56
N ARG A 554 -21.70 18.03 19.70
CA ARG A 554 -21.13 16.76 20.19
C ARG A 554 -22.06 15.55 20.02
N ASP A 555 -23.27 15.62 20.55
CA ASP A 555 -24.19 14.47 20.55
C ASP A 555 -24.66 14.08 19.15
N SER A 556 -24.77 15.06 18.23
CA SER A 556 -25.15 14.82 16.83
C SER A 556 -24.00 14.19 16.05
N VAL A 557 -22.77 14.67 16.26
CA VAL A 557 -21.55 14.08 15.67
C VAL A 557 -21.39 12.64 16.15
N ILE A 558 -21.50 12.39 17.45
CA ILE A 558 -21.42 11.04 18.02
C ILE A 558 -22.53 10.13 17.47
N SER A 559 -23.76 10.63 17.33
CA SER A 559 -24.88 9.88 16.77
C SER A 559 -24.60 9.44 15.33
N LEU A 560 -24.10 10.36 14.49
CA LEU A 560 -23.72 10.06 13.12
C LEU A 560 -22.59 9.01 13.07
N VAL A 561 -21.56 9.20 13.88
CA VAL A 561 -20.42 8.29 13.98
C VAL A 561 -20.83 6.89 14.42
N ASP A 562 -21.68 6.76 15.45
CA ASP A 562 -22.25 5.47 15.88
C ASP A 562 -22.97 4.78 14.72
N SER A 563 -23.76 5.53 13.95
CA SER A 563 -24.46 5.00 12.78
C SER A 563 -23.51 4.53 11.69
N PHE A 564 -22.47 5.28 11.34
CA PHE A 564 -21.47 4.81 10.36
C PHE A 564 -20.75 3.55 10.83
N LEU A 565 -20.30 3.52 12.10
CA LEU A 565 -19.66 2.35 12.69
C LEU A 565 -20.58 1.13 12.77
N THR A 566 -21.89 1.32 12.82
CA THR A 566 -22.88 0.22 12.91
C THR A 566 -23.33 -0.29 11.54
N TYR A 567 -23.56 0.63 10.60
CA TYR A 567 -24.36 0.38 9.41
C TYR A 567 -23.55 0.38 8.11
N THR A 568 -22.23 0.52 8.17
CA THR A 568 -21.37 0.38 6.98
C THR A 568 -20.51 -0.89 7.05
N PRO A 569 -20.17 -1.51 5.90
CA PRO A 569 -19.33 -2.71 5.86
C PRO A 569 -18.01 -2.57 6.61
N THR A 570 -17.30 -1.46 6.39
CA THR A 570 -16.10 -1.11 7.15
C THR A 570 -16.09 0.39 7.43
N SER A 571 -15.75 0.78 8.65
CA SER A 571 -15.55 2.17 9.03
C SER A 571 -14.37 2.34 9.98
N THR A 572 -13.61 3.40 9.78
CA THR A 572 -12.62 3.93 10.72
C THR A 572 -13.01 5.35 11.06
N VAL A 573 -13.07 5.68 12.34
CA VAL A 573 -13.48 7.01 12.80
C VAL A 573 -12.43 7.58 13.73
N MET A 574 -12.13 8.86 13.52
CA MET A 574 -11.23 9.68 14.33
C MET A 574 -12.02 10.88 14.85
N LEU A 575 -12.10 11.04 16.17
CA LEU A 575 -12.79 12.15 16.84
C LEU A 575 -11.81 12.99 17.63
N ASN A 576 -12.04 14.30 17.67
CA ASN A 576 -11.27 15.21 18.52
C ASN A 576 -11.66 15.09 20.00
N GLU A 577 -10.93 15.79 20.89
CA GLU A 577 -11.17 15.75 22.35
C GLU A 577 -12.59 16.17 22.74
N GLU A 578 -13.13 17.21 22.10
CA GLU A 578 -14.48 17.71 22.37
C GLU A 578 -15.59 16.86 21.72
N CYS A 579 -15.21 15.92 20.83
CA CYS A 579 -16.11 15.11 20.02
C CYS A 579 -17.10 15.94 19.18
N ASN A 580 -16.72 17.17 18.81
CA ASN A 580 -17.50 18.08 17.96
C ASN A 580 -16.95 18.15 16.52
N ASN A 581 -15.80 17.53 16.27
CA ASN A 581 -15.20 17.38 14.95
C ASN A 581 -14.71 15.94 14.77
N GLY A 582 -14.97 15.35 13.62
CA GLY A 582 -14.59 13.99 13.33
C GLY A 582 -14.42 13.69 11.84
N ILE A 583 -13.62 12.66 11.57
CA ILE A 583 -13.38 12.14 10.24
C ILE A 583 -13.78 10.66 10.23
N ILE A 584 -14.64 10.31 9.29
CA ILE A 584 -15.16 8.97 9.08
C ILE A 584 -14.64 8.48 7.72
N LEU A 585 -13.83 7.42 7.74
CA LEU A 585 -13.38 6.72 6.54
C LEU A 585 -14.15 5.41 6.43
N SER A 586 -15.03 5.30 5.46
CA SER A 586 -15.91 4.15 5.27
C SER A 586 -15.74 3.51 3.90
N ARG A 587 -16.05 2.22 3.78
CA ARG A 587 -16.20 1.53 2.49
C ARG A 587 -17.59 0.93 2.38
N LEU A 588 -18.26 1.19 1.27
CA LEU A 588 -19.66 0.83 1.02
C LEU A 588 -19.90 0.66 -0.49
N PRO A 589 -21.01 0.04 -0.92
CA PRO A 589 -21.35 -0.04 -2.35
C PRO A 589 -21.49 1.34 -2.98
N GLU A 590 -21.23 1.44 -4.29
CA GLU A 590 -21.19 2.72 -5.00
C GLU A 590 -22.53 3.48 -4.97
N ASP A 591 -23.65 2.80 -5.22
CA ASP A 591 -24.99 3.40 -5.15
C ASP A 591 -25.28 4.02 -3.78
N ASN A 592 -24.84 3.35 -2.72
CA ASN A 592 -24.96 3.85 -1.36
C ASN A 592 -24.07 5.09 -1.12
N VAL A 593 -22.89 5.16 -1.73
CA VAL A 593 -22.04 6.37 -1.67
C VAL A 593 -22.73 7.53 -2.35
N HIS A 594 -23.25 7.33 -3.56
CA HIS A 594 -23.95 8.38 -4.29
C HIS A 594 -25.09 8.97 -3.46
N LYS A 595 -25.91 8.11 -2.86
CA LYS A 595 -27.02 8.52 -2.00
C LYS A 595 -26.55 9.30 -0.76
N LEU A 596 -25.51 8.82 -0.06
CA LEU A 596 -24.96 9.54 1.10
C LEU A 596 -24.39 10.90 0.68
N VAL A 597 -23.64 10.97 -0.42
CA VAL A 597 -23.04 12.22 -0.89
C VAL A 597 -24.12 13.26 -1.26
N SER A 598 -25.23 12.84 -1.88
CA SER A 598 -26.31 13.76 -2.24
C SER A 598 -27.13 14.25 -1.04
N GLU A 599 -27.34 13.41 -0.03
CA GLU A 599 -28.31 13.70 1.04
C GLU A 599 -27.69 14.14 2.37
N LEU A 600 -26.50 13.64 2.76
CA LEU A 600 -25.95 13.91 4.10
C LEU A 600 -25.75 15.40 4.39
N ASN A 601 -25.26 16.16 3.41
CA ASN A 601 -24.99 17.58 3.59
C ASN A 601 -26.28 18.36 3.87
N GLN A 602 -27.35 18.05 3.12
CA GLN A 602 -28.65 18.69 3.30
C GLN A 602 -29.24 18.38 4.69
N HIS A 603 -29.23 17.11 5.10
CA HIS A 603 -29.67 16.72 6.44
C HIS A 603 -28.78 17.31 7.54
N GLY A 604 -27.48 17.45 7.30
CA GLY A 604 -26.53 18.07 8.23
C GLY A 604 -26.87 19.54 8.48
N ILE A 605 -27.07 20.32 7.41
CA ILE A 605 -27.42 21.75 7.51
C ILE A 605 -28.70 21.95 8.33
N GLN A 606 -29.72 21.11 8.14
CA GLN A 606 -30.96 21.16 8.91
C GLN A 606 -30.78 20.92 10.41
N GLN A 607 -29.65 20.36 10.85
CA GLN A 607 -29.37 20.00 12.25
C GLN A 607 -28.14 20.72 12.84
N ASP A 608 -27.68 21.82 12.23
CA ASP A 608 -26.44 22.53 12.59
C ASP A 608 -25.19 21.63 12.59
N VAL A 609 -25.09 20.71 11.62
CA VAL A 609 -23.91 19.86 11.43
C VAL A 609 -23.37 20.07 10.01
N VAL A 610 -22.14 20.58 9.91
CA VAL A 610 -21.44 20.71 8.64
C VAL A 610 -20.84 19.37 8.27
N ILE A 611 -21.23 18.83 7.11
CA ILE A 611 -20.75 17.53 6.64
C ILE A 611 -20.24 17.65 5.22
N ARG A 612 -18.98 17.26 5.01
CA ARG A 612 -18.35 17.19 3.69
C ARG A 612 -18.02 15.74 3.37
N CYS A 613 -18.61 15.24 2.29
CA CYS A 613 -18.38 13.91 1.78
C CYS A 613 -17.43 13.98 0.56
N MET A 614 -16.29 13.31 0.63
CA MET A 614 -15.28 13.31 -0.43
C MET A 614 -14.79 11.90 -0.73
N ARG A 615 -14.44 11.64 -1.99
CA ARG A 615 -13.86 10.36 -2.43
C ARG A 615 -12.34 10.39 -2.21
N PRO A 616 -11.76 9.41 -1.48
CA PRO A 616 -10.33 9.14 -1.54
C PRO A 616 -9.95 8.71 -2.97
N ARG A 617 -8.96 9.36 -3.58
CA ARG A 617 -8.52 9.07 -4.96
C ARG A 617 -7.11 8.51 -5.07
N ALA A 618 -6.24 8.91 -4.15
CA ALA A 618 -4.90 8.38 -4.04
C ALA A 618 -4.63 8.11 -2.56
N PHE A 619 -4.05 6.96 -2.23
CA PHE A 619 -3.78 6.54 -0.86
C PHE A 619 -2.36 6.00 -0.78
N ARG A 620 -1.57 6.53 0.16
CA ARG A 620 -0.24 6.03 0.50
C ARG A 620 -0.18 5.77 1.99
N SER A 621 0.28 4.60 2.38
CA SER A 621 0.42 4.20 3.78
C SER A 621 1.88 3.95 4.10
N PHE A 622 2.30 4.30 5.31
CA PHE A 622 3.64 4.15 5.86
C PHE A 622 3.54 3.46 7.24
N THR A 623 2.56 2.55 7.37
CA THR A 623 2.18 1.93 8.64
C THR A 623 3.06 0.73 8.97
N TYR A 624 3.59 0.04 7.96
CA TYR A 624 4.31 -1.23 8.10
C TYR A 624 5.48 -1.17 9.10
N ASP A 625 6.24 -0.08 9.11
CA ASP A 625 7.39 0.13 9.99
C ASP A 625 7.18 1.28 10.98
N LEU A 626 6.00 1.90 11.03
CA LEU A 626 5.74 3.14 11.77
C LEU A 626 6.26 3.09 13.21
N TYR A 627 5.86 2.08 13.98
CA TYR A 627 6.27 1.99 15.38
C TYR A 627 7.75 1.64 15.53
N HIS A 628 8.32 0.86 14.61
CA HIS A 628 9.74 0.53 14.66
C HIS A 628 10.60 1.75 14.35
N ARG A 629 10.23 2.52 13.33
CA ARG A 629 10.88 3.77 12.91
C ARG A 629 10.83 4.84 14.00
N LEU A 630 9.74 4.91 14.75
CA LEU A 630 9.57 5.90 15.82
C LEU A 630 10.20 5.47 17.16
N LEU A 631 10.55 4.20 17.35
CA LEU A 631 11.13 3.72 18.60
C LEU A 631 12.64 3.93 18.62
N LYS A 632 13.13 4.77 19.54
CA LYS A 632 14.56 5.01 19.74
C LYS A 632 15.21 3.82 20.46
N SER A 633 16.55 3.75 20.39
CA SER A 633 17.34 2.69 21.04
C SER A 633 17.21 2.65 22.56
N ASP A 634 16.90 3.79 23.19
CA ASP A 634 16.63 3.91 24.63
C ASP A 634 15.19 3.49 25.02
N GLY A 635 14.36 3.11 24.06
CA GLY A 635 12.97 2.70 24.25
C GLY A 635 11.98 3.87 24.36
N THR A 636 12.42 5.10 24.12
CA THR A 636 11.54 6.28 24.03
C THR A 636 11.01 6.48 22.60
N TRP A 637 9.94 7.28 22.46
CA TRP A 637 9.40 7.64 21.16
C TRP A 637 10.09 8.85 20.56
N ASP A 638 10.30 8.82 19.25
CA ASP A 638 10.88 9.92 18.51
C ASP A 638 9.90 11.09 18.38
N ASP A 639 10.31 12.23 18.92
CA ASP A 639 9.58 13.49 18.92
C ASP A 639 10.20 14.55 17.99
N ASP A 640 11.18 14.16 17.16
CA ASP A 640 11.77 15.06 16.17
C ASP A 640 10.84 15.29 14.97
N VAL A 641 9.97 16.30 15.12
CA VAL A 641 9.08 16.78 14.05
C VAL A 641 9.74 17.84 13.16
N GLY A 642 11.07 17.92 13.13
CA GLY A 642 11.84 18.96 12.44
C GLY A 642 11.56 19.06 10.94
N ALA A 643 11.51 17.92 10.23
CA ALA A 643 11.19 17.89 8.80
C ALA A 643 9.81 18.47 8.51
N PHE A 644 8.78 18.02 9.24
CA PHE A 644 7.42 18.53 9.10
C PHE A 644 7.33 20.03 9.41
N LEU A 645 7.99 20.50 10.47
CA LEU A 645 8.03 21.92 10.82
C LEU A 645 8.79 22.77 9.78
N SER A 646 9.84 22.22 9.17
CA SER A 646 10.58 22.86 8.08
C SER A 646 9.65 23.12 6.89
N GLN A 647 8.86 22.10 6.52
CA GLN A 647 7.84 22.23 5.48
C GLN A 647 6.74 23.24 5.84
N ALA A 648 6.30 23.27 7.10
CA ALA A 648 5.31 24.25 7.55
C ALA A 648 5.82 25.70 7.43
N ARG A 649 7.14 25.91 7.60
CA ARG A 649 7.78 27.23 7.53
C ARG A 649 8.08 27.69 6.11
N SER A 650 8.38 26.79 5.17
CA SER A 650 8.66 27.17 3.78
C SER A 650 7.48 27.93 3.15
N LYS A 651 6.24 27.51 3.46
CA LYS A 651 5.00 28.18 3.03
C LYS A 651 4.86 29.62 3.54
N ARG A 652 5.35 29.98 4.73
CA ARG A 652 5.26 31.36 5.26
C ARG A 652 6.06 32.36 4.42
N LYS A 653 7.04 31.91 3.63
CA LYS A 653 7.82 32.77 2.74
C LYS A 653 7.18 32.94 1.35
N GLU A 654 6.31 32.02 0.92
CA GLU A 654 5.77 31.98 -0.45
C GLU A 654 4.34 32.49 -0.59
N LEU A 655 3.54 32.55 0.48
CA LEU A 655 2.18 33.07 0.41
C LEU A 655 2.06 34.43 1.09
N SER A 656 2.04 35.49 0.29
CA SER A 656 1.48 36.77 0.68
C SER A 656 -0.06 36.68 0.80
N GLU A 657 -0.54 36.96 2.00
CA GLU A 657 -1.87 37.46 2.44
C GLU A 657 -3.20 36.84 1.97
N SER A 658 -3.31 36.02 0.92
CA SER A 658 -4.65 35.60 0.42
C SER A 658 -5.13 34.18 0.77
N ASN A 659 -4.29 33.30 1.33
CA ASN A 659 -4.57 31.85 1.41
C ASN A 659 -4.23 31.19 2.77
N ALA A 660 -4.29 31.94 3.87
CA ALA A 660 -4.13 31.40 5.22
C ALA A 660 -5.43 30.76 5.75
#